data_AF-A0A9W4SP42-F1
#
_entry.id   AF-A0A9W4SP42-F1
#
_cell.length_a   1.000
_cell.length_b   1.000
_cell.length_c   1.000
_cell.angle_alpha   90.00
_cell.angle_beta   90.00
_cell.angle_gamma   90.00
#
_symmetry.space_group_name_H-M   'P 1'
#
loop_
_entity.id
_entity.type
_entity.pdbx_description
1 polymer ?
#
loop_
_entity_poly.entity_id
_entity_poly.type
_entity_poly.pdbx_seq_one_letter_code
_entity_poly.pdbx_strand_id
1 'polypeptide(L)'
;MPLYDNKPVAPVNEPKLDPSKHNNKQVWVIPYSNEFFVTYKDYLNRIAFYNRSEWQCAVTGKQGLTYEEALENEKKHREQLKKFPEGLKQHILQMVQFSTDRLDVLANQIFDKYNEEFTLGEHVTIKGESEGKKRSKGQVVDVKTSTVPAAKGIKGKSFRTRKQAALTQTIYRVQILDKQGSPIQQIVKNGNHRYVIKTFNGGDNLSRNKLTFNKTLIRLFIKQSTTKDTYLHAPWIVKENLAKKYKVNTKLPDDLKKAKNEAREKSRKRKGKTIQEGPSKKAKTSKGMNTRTRGAKREDSTRGTISANTTRGKRTAASKRQATMSKEQMKRAAEKKRQKEREKKKRETERKREKERKAKERETQKRLRAEQRKTKYPIEDLDVPLDKNLLSKRPPIVLDFKIPQKYIGTFLMTWNFFTVFGKPLGVSFFTLDDLELSFYHNMMQPRCTLVIEMHAALLNAIIRDRLQARSKKRQPVPRVAPALRDQIKTETGPNDMDVDVNGKSVLASRDALERLVKIWDKKVISPKDSRKGWECVLIGCLYQLGTHESIPNVDRILSHLAPIDSGNAPEENFEGYFTTLEVADKLQIMEFLINNVAKTTLIHEHIEGCVNKQTELNKEKNEVLKERKHIANSLMEITKGNVSVPRVKGKSSTESVNGEDSLVSRQLKLEEEDLALQKKEEHIEKEKRRYALPRTGPMGHDRFHNKYYYFDEAGLVVNERYGTGRVLVQVPSTKELADTLTEAMRQKYYKRKKMEESFGTEETQWGYYEDPEQVDDLLKWFNEKGKRELILKKEISSRLLEIKSGMVKRVQDIIASRKTVEVRRSRRTQATKALLSQQSYMKWTNKS
;
A
#
# COMPACT_ATOMS: atom_id res chain seq x y z
N MET A 1 9.33 -7.11 -27.99
CA MET A 1 10.56 -7.65 -27.40
C MET A 1 11.00 -6.63 -26.37
N PRO A 2 11.18 -7.04 -25.11
CA PRO A 2 11.60 -6.15 -24.02
C PRO A 2 12.86 -5.36 -24.37
N LEU A 3 12.95 -4.15 -23.82
CA LEU A 3 14.05 -3.22 -24.06
C LEU A 3 14.98 -3.19 -22.83
N TYR A 4 16.27 -3.13 -23.08
CA TYR A 4 17.31 -2.86 -22.09
C TYR A 4 17.97 -1.53 -22.46
N ASP A 5 18.04 -0.55 -21.56
CA ASP A 5 18.53 0.81 -21.85
C ASP A 5 17.90 1.46 -23.11
N ASN A 6 16.57 1.32 -23.25
CA ASN A 6 15.79 1.77 -24.40
C ASN A 6 16.17 1.13 -25.75
N LYS A 7 16.90 0.01 -25.76
CA LYS A 7 17.30 -0.71 -26.97
C LYS A 7 16.85 -2.18 -26.92
N PRO A 8 16.42 -2.75 -28.07
CA PRO A 8 16.16 -4.19 -28.14
C PRO A 8 17.50 -4.93 -28.04
N VAL A 9 17.54 -5.98 -27.20
CA VAL A 9 18.71 -6.85 -27.09
C VAL A 9 18.57 -7.99 -28.09
N ALA A 10 19.53 -8.15 -28.99
CA ALA A 10 19.53 -9.25 -29.93
C ALA A 10 19.77 -10.59 -29.20
N PRO A 11 19.11 -11.68 -29.63
CA PRO A 11 19.40 -12.99 -29.10
C PRO A 11 20.84 -13.41 -29.44
N VAL A 12 21.46 -14.21 -28.58
CA VAL A 12 22.77 -14.82 -28.87
C VAL A 12 22.62 -15.78 -30.05
N ASN A 13 23.51 -15.66 -31.05
CA ASN A 13 23.50 -16.54 -32.22
C ASN A 13 23.61 -18.01 -31.81
N GLU A 14 22.88 -18.87 -32.51
CA GLU A 14 22.97 -20.31 -32.31
C GLU A 14 24.43 -20.79 -32.45
N PRO A 15 24.95 -21.55 -31.48
CA PRO A 15 26.29 -22.11 -31.60
C PRO A 15 26.32 -23.08 -32.78
N LYS A 16 27.25 -22.87 -33.72
CA LYS A 16 27.50 -23.80 -34.82
C LYS A 16 28.04 -25.11 -34.23
N LEU A 17 27.20 -26.12 -34.10
CA LEU A 17 27.58 -27.45 -33.66
C LEU A 17 27.80 -28.33 -34.89
N ASP A 18 29.05 -28.77 -35.12
CA ASP A 18 29.38 -29.74 -36.17
C ASP A 18 28.76 -31.12 -35.84
N PRO A 19 27.92 -31.69 -36.72
CA PRO A 19 27.25 -32.98 -36.49
C PRO A 19 28.22 -34.15 -36.23
N SER A 20 29.42 -34.10 -36.79
CA SER A 20 30.40 -35.20 -36.74
C SER A 20 31.21 -35.29 -35.43
N LYS A 21 31.16 -34.28 -34.55
CA LYS A 21 31.95 -34.23 -33.28
C LYS A 21 31.10 -34.13 -32.01
N HIS A 22 29.77 -34.10 -32.12
CA HIS A 22 28.90 -33.64 -31.03
C HIS A 22 27.70 -34.55 -30.72
N ASN A 23 27.85 -35.86 -30.89
CA ASN A 23 26.75 -36.81 -30.71
C ASN A 23 26.23 -36.99 -29.26
N ASN A 24 26.73 -36.23 -28.25
CA ASN A 24 26.30 -36.37 -26.85
C ASN A 24 26.66 -35.19 -25.91
N LYS A 25 26.71 -33.93 -26.39
CA LYS A 25 26.95 -32.78 -25.50
C LYS A 25 25.65 -32.18 -24.96
N GLN A 26 25.52 -32.09 -23.64
CA GLN A 26 24.43 -31.38 -22.97
C GLN A 26 24.48 -29.89 -23.34
N VAL A 27 23.34 -29.33 -23.75
CA VAL A 27 23.13 -27.92 -24.04
C VAL A 27 22.17 -27.33 -23.02
N TRP A 28 22.40 -26.09 -22.63
CA TRP A 28 21.52 -25.36 -21.72
C TRP A 28 20.68 -24.36 -22.51
N VAL A 29 19.37 -24.38 -22.30
CA VAL A 29 18.42 -23.55 -23.04
C VAL A 29 17.66 -22.64 -22.09
N ILE A 30 17.47 -21.39 -22.49
CA ILE A 30 16.59 -20.44 -21.77
C ILE A 30 15.19 -20.52 -22.41
N PRO A 31 14.16 -21.02 -21.70
CA PRO A 31 12.86 -21.36 -22.30
C PRO A 31 12.11 -20.18 -22.96
N TYR A 32 12.27 -18.97 -22.44
CA TYR A 32 11.53 -17.79 -22.91
C TYR A 32 12.27 -16.95 -23.96
N SER A 33 13.59 -17.15 -24.15
CA SER A 33 14.37 -16.48 -25.19
C SER A 33 14.83 -17.42 -26.31
N ASN A 34 14.63 -18.74 -26.16
CA ASN A 34 15.12 -19.78 -27.07
C ASN A 34 16.62 -19.67 -27.40
N GLU A 35 17.43 -19.20 -26.45
CA GLU A 35 18.88 -19.14 -26.60
C GLU A 35 19.53 -20.43 -26.10
N PHE A 36 20.47 -20.96 -26.90
CA PHE A 36 21.22 -22.19 -26.63
C PHE A 36 22.64 -21.88 -26.18
N PHE A 37 23.10 -22.54 -25.13
CA PHE A 37 24.43 -22.39 -24.56
C PHE A 37 25.13 -23.74 -24.47
N VAL A 38 26.39 -23.79 -24.90
CA VAL A 38 27.26 -24.99 -24.82
C VAL A 38 28.04 -25.03 -23.49
N THR A 39 28.08 -23.91 -22.75
CA THR A 39 28.78 -23.79 -21.47
C THR A 39 27.81 -23.35 -20.38
N TYR A 40 27.75 -24.09 -19.27
CA TYR A 40 26.90 -23.74 -18.12
C TYR A 40 27.18 -22.34 -17.55
N LYS A 41 28.44 -21.89 -17.57
CA LYS A 41 28.84 -20.55 -17.11
C LYS A 41 28.23 -19.42 -17.96
N ASP A 42 28.12 -19.62 -19.28
CA ASP A 42 27.55 -18.63 -20.19
C ASP A 42 26.02 -18.56 -20.04
N TYR A 43 25.39 -19.72 -19.84
CA TYR A 43 23.98 -19.83 -19.45
C TYR A 43 23.67 -19.07 -18.16
N LEU A 44 24.45 -19.29 -17.09
CA LEU A 44 24.25 -18.60 -15.81
C LEU A 44 24.42 -17.08 -15.93
N ASN A 45 25.43 -16.62 -16.68
CA ASN A 45 25.63 -15.19 -16.92
C ASN A 45 24.47 -14.57 -17.69
N ARG A 46 23.92 -15.29 -18.68
CA ARG A 46 22.79 -14.82 -19.48
C ARG A 46 21.48 -14.81 -18.67
N ILE A 47 21.23 -15.83 -17.85
CA ILE A 47 20.09 -15.84 -16.93
C ILE A 47 20.21 -14.72 -15.90
N ALA A 48 21.39 -14.52 -15.31
CA ALA A 48 21.61 -13.43 -14.37
C ALA A 48 21.40 -12.05 -15.01
N PHE A 49 21.62 -11.91 -16.33
CA PHE A 49 21.31 -10.70 -17.09
C PHE A 49 19.80 -10.52 -17.32
N TYR A 50 19.06 -11.58 -17.66
CA TYR A 50 17.61 -11.53 -17.83
C TYR A 50 16.84 -11.33 -16.51
N ASN A 51 17.40 -11.78 -15.40
CA ASN A 51 16.80 -11.62 -14.06
C ASN A 51 17.06 -10.24 -13.42
N ARG A 52 17.82 -9.36 -14.05
CA ARG A 52 17.97 -7.98 -13.57
C ARG A 52 16.65 -7.25 -13.74
N SER A 53 16.16 -6.55 -12.73
CA SER A 53 14.97 -5.70 -12.81
C SER A 53 15.26 -4.35 -13.50
N GLU A 54 15.93 -4.40 -14.66
CA GLU A 54 16.36 -3.23 -15.45
C GLU A 54 15.64 -3.18 -16.81
N TRP A 55 14.78 -4.16 -17.10
CA TRP A 55 14.08 -4.24 -18.39
C TRP A 55 12.87 -3.32 -18.43
N GLN A 56 12.61 -2.84 -19.63
CA GLN A 56 11.46 -2.03 -19.97
C GLN A 56 10.55 -2.78 -20.93
N CYS A 57 9.27 -2.83 -20.61
CA CYS A 57 8.27 -3.33 -21.54
C CYS A 57 8.20 -2.41 -22.78
N ALA A 58 8.45 -2.93 -23.99
CA ALA A 58 8.46 -2.11 -25.20
C ALA A 58 7.06 -1.54 -25.53
N VAL A 59 6.03 -2.23 -25.04
CA VAL A 59 4.63 -1.96 -25.32
C VAL A 59 4.08 -0.87 -24.38
N THR A 60 4.27 -1.02 -23.06
CA THR A 60 3.77 -0.05 -22.06
C THR A 60 4.76 1.04 -21.71
N GLY A 61 6.06 0.79 -21.85
CA GLY A 61 7.12 1.66 -21.33
C GLY A 61 7.35 1.52 -19.82
N LYS A 62 6.71 0.57 -19.14
CA LYS A 62 6.97 0.28 -17.72
C LYS A 62 8.40 -0.25 -17.56
N GLN A 63 9.18 0.42 -16.72
CA GLN A 63 10.57 0.09 -16.38
C GLN A 63 10.63 -0.69 -15.06
N GLY A 64 11.79 -1.28 -14.75
CA GLY A 64 12.01 -1.97 -13.49
C GLY A 64 11.51 -3.41 -13.46
N LEU A 65 11.36 -4.04 -14.62
CA LEU A 65 10.86 -5.42 -14.76
C LEU A 65 12.02 -6.37 -15.07
N THR A 66 11.86 -7.66 -14.77
CA THR A 66 12.72 -8.70 -15.36
C THR A 66 12.37 -8.92 -16.84
N TYR A 67 13.24 -9.60 -17.60
CA TYR A 67 12.95 -9.89 -19.02
C TYR A 67 11.66 -10.70 -19.19
N GLU A 68 11.45 -11.70 -18.33
CA GLU A 68 10.27 -12.57 -18.33
C GLU A 68 9.00 -11.79 -17.98
N GLU A 69 9.03 -11.00 -16.90
CA GLU A 69 7.91 -10.14 -16.51
C GLU A 69 7.57 -9.10 -17.59
N ALA A 70 8.59 -8.53 -18.24
CA ALA A 70 8.39 -7.61 -19.35
C ALA A 70 7.72 -8.32 -20.54
N LEU A 71 8.11 -9.56 -20.84
CA LEU A 71 7.55 -10.36 -21.93
C LEU A 71 6.11 -10.80 -21.64
N GLU A 72 5.81 -11.20 -20.40
CA GLU A 72 4.45 -11.53 -19.96
C GLU A 72 3.53 -10.30 -20.00
N ASN A 73 4.04 -9.14 -19.56
CA ASN A 73 3.31 -7.88 -19.70
C ASN A 73 3.04 -7.53 -21.16
N GLU A 74 4.03 -7.69 -22.06
CA GLU A 74 3.82 -7.50 -23.50
C GLU A 74 2.74 -8.45 -24.06
N LYS A 75 2.74 -9.71 -23.62
CA LYS A 75 1.75 -10.73 -24.02
C LYS A 75 0.35 -10.36 -23.54
N LYS A 76 0.19 -10.04 -22.26
CA LYS A 76 -1.08 -9.64 -21.64
C LYS A 76 -1.68 -8.41 -22.34
N HIS A 77 -0.85 -7.41 -22.63
CA HIS A 77 -1.30 -6.22 -23.34
C HIS A 77 -1.68 -6.50 -24.81
N ARG A 78 -0.96 -7.41 -25.48
CA ARG A 78 -1.33 -7.87 -26.82
C ARG A 78 -2.67 -8.62 -26.83
N GLU A 79 -2.93 -9.44 -25.84
CA GLU A 79 -4.22 -10.13 -25.66
C GLU A 79 -5.36 -9.16 -25.36
N GLN A 80 -5.12 -8.13 -24.54
CA GLN A 80 -6.10 -7.07 -24.31
C GLN A 80 -6.39 -6.28 -25.59
N LEU A 81 -5.38 -6.03 -26.43
CA LEU A 81 -5.57 -5.35 -27.70
C LEU A 81 -6.37 -6.18 -28.72
N LYS A 82 -6.36 -7.51 -28.63
CA LYS A 82 -7.26 -8.36 -29.44
C LYS A 82 -8.74 -8.07 -29.15
N LYS A 83 -9.08 -7.67 -27.92
CA LYS A 83 -10.44 -7.29 -27.50
C LYS A 83 -10.81 -5.84 -27.87
N PHE A 84 -9.92 -5.10 -28.52
CA PHE A 84 -10.16 -3.70 -28.92
C PHE A 84 -11.20 -3.63 -30.06
N PRO A 85 -12.20 -2.73 -30.00
CA PRO A 85 -13.30 -2.69 -30.97
C PRO A 85 -12.82 -2.55 -32.42
N GLU A 86 -13.21 -3.49 -33.28
CA GLU A 86 -12.76 -3.55 -34.68
C GLU A 86 -13.24 -2.35 -35.49
N GLY A 87 -14.50 -1.91 -35.29
CA GLY A 87 -15.09 -0.76 -35.99
C GLY A 87 -14.37 0.57 -35.74
N LEU A 88 -13.70 0.72 -34.58
CA LEU A 88 -12.94 1.93 -34.25
C LEU A 88 -11.51 1.91 -34.79
N LYS A 89 -10.95 0.74 -35.13
CA LYS A 89 -9.56 0.62 -35.60
C LYS A 89 -9.34 1.46 -36.85
N GLN A 90 -10.22 1.35 -37.85
CA GLN A 90 -10.12 2.10 -39.10
C GLN A 90 -10.15 3.61 -38.85
N HIS A 91 -11.15 4.08 -38.10
CA HIS A 91 -11.36 5.49 -37.80
C HIS A 91 -10.19 6.11 -37.02
N ILE A 92 -9.67 5.37 -36.03
CA ILE A 92 -8.49 5.80 -35.27
C ILE A 92 -7.25 5.87 -36.17
N LEU A 93 -7.01 4.87 -37.03
CA LEU A 93 -5.86 4.88 -37.93
C LEU A 93 -5.90 6.05 -38.92
N GLN A 94 -7.09 6.42 -39.41
CA GLN A 94 -7.26 7.60 -40.26
C GLN A 94 -6.95 8.90 -39.53
N MET A 95 -7.38 9.04 -38.26
CA MET A 95 -7.10 10.23 -37.44
C MET A 95 -5.62 10.34 -37.04
N VAL A 96 -4.96 9.21 -36.84
CA VAL A 96 -3.54 9.16 -36.45
C VAL A 96 -2.63 9.39 -37.64
N GLN A 97 -3.00 8.92 -38.83
CA GLN A 97 -2.22 9.06 -40.05
C GLN A 97 -1.90 10.55 -40.32
N PHE A 98 -0.62 10.86 -40.43
CA PHE A 98 -0.08 12.21 -40.65
C PHE A 98 -0.23 13.21 -39.49
N SER A 99 -0.75 12.80 -38.33
CA SER A 99 -0.74 13.65 -37.14
C SER A 99 0.69 13.88 -36.65
N THR A 100 1.03 15.12 -36.29
CA THR A 100 2.35 15.49 -35.73
C THR A 100 2.33 15.55 -34.20
N ASP A 101 1.15 15.38 -33.58
CA ASP A 101 0.92 15.52 -32.15
C ASP A 101 1.69 14.49 -31.31
N ARG A 102 1.85 14.81 -30.01
CA ARG A 102 2.39 13.87 -29.02
C ARG A 102 1.38 12.75 -28.78
N LEU A 103 1.89 11.55 -28.48
CA LEU A 103 1.07 10.35 -28.28
C LEU A 103 -0.06 10.56 -27.26
N ASP A 104 0.23 11.24 -26.14
CA ASP A 104 -0.76 11.49 -25.09
C ASP A 104 -1.87 12.45 -25.52
N VAL A 105 -1.52 13.50 -26.29
CA VAL A 105 -2.48 14.47 -26.81
C VAL A 105 -3.39 13.79 -27.82
N LEU A 106 -2.81 13.02 -28.74
CA LEU A 106 -3.55 12.28 -29.75
C LEU A 106 -4.48 11.22 -29.12
N ALA A 107 -3.99 10.48 -28.13
CA ALA A 107 -4.80 9.50 -27.41
C ALA A 107 -5.96 10.15 -26.62
N ASN A 108 -5.75 11.35 -26.07
CA ASN A 108 -6.82 12.12 -25.42
C ASN A 108 -7.85 12.59 -26.45
N GLN A 109 -7.43 13.20 -27.56
CA GLN A 109 -8.33 13.65 -28.63
C GLN A 109 -9.18 12.50 -29.20
N ILE A 110 -8.56 11.35 -29.44
CA ILE A 110 -9.25 10.13 -29.91
C ILE A 110 -10.23 9.63 -28.86
N PHE A 111 -9.83 9.62 -27.59
CA PHE A 111 -10.71 9.21 -26.51
C PHE A 111 -11.91 10.15 -26.41
N ASP A 112 -11.68 11.46 -26.36
CA ASP A 112 -12.73 12.47 -26.18
C ASP A 112 -13.70 12.46 -27.37
N LYS A 113 -13.20 12.33 -28.60
CA LYS A 113 -14.03 12.22 -29.81
C LYS A 113 -14.87 10.94 -29.81
N TYR A 114 -14.21 9.79 -29.63
CA TYR A 114 -14.93 8.54 -29.78
C TYR A 114 -15.73 8.18 -28.55
N ASN A 115 -15.46 8.71 -27.35
CA ASN A 115 -16.17 8.36 -26.10
C ASN A 115 -17.70 8.44 -26.22
N GLU A 116 -18.20 9.36 -27.04
CA GLU A 116 -19.64 9.61 -27.25
C GLU A 116 -20.16 9.17 -28.65
N GLU A 117 -19.27 8.86 -29.60
CA GLU A 117 -19.62 8.43 -30.97
C GLU A 117 -19.56 6.90 -31.12
N PHE A 118 -20.68 6.19 -31.21
CA PHE A 118 -20.71 4.71 -31.30
C PHE A 118 -20.81 4.20 -32.75
N THR A 119 -20.26 3.00 -33.01
CA THR A 119 -20.27 2.36 -34.35
C THR A 119 -21.32 1.26 -34.47
N LEU A 120 -21.75 0.95 -35.70
CA LEU A 120 -22.69 -0.15 -35.97
C LEU A 120 -22.14 -1.48 -35.45
N GLY A 121 -22.99 -2.27 -34.79
CA GLY A 121 -22.65 -3.56 -34.19
C GLY A 121 -21.92 -3.48 -32.84
N GLU A 122 -21.63 -2.29 -32.31
CA GLU A 122 -20.89 -2.09 -31.07
C GLU A 122 -21.74 -2.39 -29.82
N HIS A 123 -21.14 -3.06 -28.82
CA HIS A 123 -21.79 -3.37 -27.55
C HIS A 123 -21.68 -2.21 -26.57
N VAL A 124 -22.82 -1.73 -26.08
CA VAL A 124 -22.94 -0.55 -25.20
C VAL A 124 -23.65 -0.89 -23.89
N THR A 125 -23.34 -0.14 -22.85
CA THR A 125 -24.06 -0.18 -21.58
C THR A 125 -24.96 1.05 -21.49
N ILE A 126 -26.25 0.83 -21.27
CA ILE A 126 -27.25 1.89 -21.17
C ILE A 126 -27.31 2.37 -19.71
N LYS A 127 -27.21 3.69 -19.50
CA LYS A 127 -27.36 4.30 -18.18
C LYS A 127 -28.83 4.25 -17.76
N GLY A 128 -29.11 3.89 -16.50
CA GLY A 128 -30.47 3.90 -15.97
C GLY A 128 -30.96 5.33 -15.77
N GLU A 129 -32.19 5.63 -16.17
CA GLU A 129 -32.83 6.96 -16.06
C GLU A 129 -33.16 7.38 -14.60
N SER A 130 -32.79 6.59 -13.58
CA SER A 130 -33.01 6.92 -12.16
C SER A 130 -31.96 6.25 -11.28
N GLU A 131 -31.48 6.96 -10.24
CA GLU A 131 -30.58 6.40 -9.22
C GLU A 131 -31.23 5.17 -8.57
N GLY A 132 -30.74 3.98 -8.92
CA GLY A 132 -31.24 2.68 -8.42
C GLY A 132 -31.68 1.68 -9.48
N LYS A 133 -31.88 2.06 -10.76
CA LYS A 133 -32.20 1.09 -11.83
C LYS A 133 -30.94 0.37 -12.35
N LYS A 134 -31.02 -0.96 -12.50
CA LYS A 134 -29.94 -1.82 -13.01
C LYS A 134 -29.53 -1.39 -14.44
N ARG A 135 -28.22 -1.27 -14.68
CA ARG A 135 -27.65 -0.97 -16.00
C ARG A 135 -27.91 -2.14 -16.95
N SER A 136 -28.42 -1.86 -18.15
CA SER A 136 -28.69 -2.88 -19.18
C SER A 136 -27.62 -2.89 -20.26
N LYS A 137 -27.36 -4.06 -20.86
CA LYS A 137 -26.46 -4.21 -22.01
C LYS A 137 -27.28 -4.10 -23.31
N GLY A 138 -26.67 -3.56 -24.35
CA GLY A 138 -27.28 -3.49 -25.68
C GLY A 138 -26.24 -3.49 -26.80
N GLN A 139 -26.71 -3.67 -28.03
CA GLN A 139 -25.92 -3.60 -29.26
C GLN A 139 -26.47 -2.54 -30.20
N VAL A 140 -25.62 -1.69 -30.77
CA VAL A 140 -26.02 -0.65 -31.72
C VAL A 140 -26.37 -1.31 -33.06
N VAL A 141 -27.61 -1.16 -33.51
CA VAL A 141 -28.13 -1.77 -34.75
C VAL A 141 -28.18 -0.77 -35.90
N ASP A 142 -28.43 0.51 -35.60
CA ASP A 142 -28.54 1.57 -36.60
C ASP A 142 -27.99 2.90 -36.04
N VAL A 143 -27.34 3.68 -36.89
CA VAL A 143 -26.78 5.00 -36.59
C VAL A 143 -27.20 5.96 -37.69
N LYS A 144 -28.11 6.88 -37.37
CA LYS A 144 -28.57 7.92 -38.31
C LYS A 144 -27.98 9.26 -37.91
N THR A 145 -27.22 9.88 -38.81
CA THR A 145 -26.64 11.21 -38.59
C THR A 145 -27.35 12.20 -39.50
N SER A 146 -27.98 13.23 -38.93
CA SER A 146 -28.64 14.29 -39.70
C SER A 146 -27.98 15.64 -39.39
N THR A 147 -27.59 16.35 -40.45
CA THR A 147 -27.10 17.73 -40.37
C THR A 147 -28.27 18.68 -40.57
N VAL A 148 -28.69 19.36 -39.51
CA VAL A 148 -29.75 20.37 -39.60
C VAL A 148 -29.12 21.77 -39.81
N PRO A 149 -29.55 22.55 -40.81
CA PRO A 149 -29.11 23.94 -40.97
C PRO A 149 -29.54 24.79 -39.75
N ALA A 150 -28.64 25.60 -39.22
CA ALA A 150 -28.94 26.44 -38.06
C ALA A 150 -30.01 27.50 -38.41
N ALA A 151 -31.17 27.43 -37.75
CA ALA A 151 -32.21 28.45 -37.84
C ALA A 151 -31.73 29.78 -37.22
N LYS A 152 -31.98 30.90 -37.92
CA LYS A 152 -31.65 32.25 -37.45
C LYS A 152 -32.57 32.63 -36.28
N GLY A 153 -31.98 32.97 -35.13
CA GLY A 153 -32.74 33.49 -33.99
C GLY A 153 -31.89 34.29 -32.99
N ILE A 154 -32.18 35.60 -32.94
CA ILE A 154 -32.35 36.50 -31.78
C ILE A 154 -31.19 36.64 -30.76
N LYS A 155 -30.86 37.91 -30.48
CA LYS A 155 -29.76 38.40 -29.65
C LYS A 155 -30.00 38.17 -28.14
N GLY A 156 -29.00 37.61 -27.46
CA GLY A 156 -28.85 37.58 -26.00
C GLY A 156 -27.37 37.41 -25.60
N LYS A 157 -26.91 38.14 -24.58
CA LYS A 157 -25.51 38.57 -24.35
C LYS A 157 -24.54 37.50 -23.79
N SER A 158 -23.46 37.30 -24.56
CA SER A 158 -22.01 37.27 -24.19
C SER A 158 -21.25 36.03 -23.64
N PHE A 159 -20.06 35.85 -24.27
CA PHE A 159 -18.81 35.12 -23.94
C PHE A 159 -18.83 33.58 -24.06
N ARG A 160 -17.99 32.86 -24.85
CA ARG A 160 -16.77 33.10 -25.64
C ARG A 160 -16.73 32.14 -26.86
N THR A 161 -15.99 32.56 -27.89
CA THR A 161 -15.73 31.95 -29.21
C THR A 161 -15.56 30.42 -29.25
N ARG A 162 -16.62 29.71 -29.71
CA ARG A 162 -16.54 28.39 -30.35
C ARG A 162 -17.03 28.57 -31.79
N LYS A 163 -16.19 28.22 -32.78
CA LYS A 163 -16.58 28.17 -34.21
C LYS A 163 -17.95 27.49 -34.31
N GLN A 164 -18.94 28.17 -34.90
CA GLN A 164 -20.26 27.61 -35.21
C GLN A 164 -20.08 26.43 -36.18
N ALA A 165 -19.99 25.22 -35.63
CA ALA A 165 -20.13 23.98 -36.37
C ALA A 165 -21.62 23.62 -36.39
N ALA A 166 -22.12 23.15 -37.54
CA ALA A 166 -23.48 22.64 -37.67
C ALA A 166 -23.79 21.63 -36.56
N LEU A 167 -24.96 21.73 -35.93
CA LEU A 167 -25.43 20.75 -34.94
C LEU A 167 -25.78 19.45 -35.67
N THR A 168 -24.82 18.54 -35.78
CA THR A 168 -25.04 17.16 -36.22
C THR A 168 -25.79 16.42 -35.13
N GLN A 169 -27.07 16.09 -35.35
CA GLN A 169 -27.81 15.20 -34.45
C GLN A 169 -27.58 13.76 -34.90
N THR A 170 -27.05 12.93 -33.99
CA THR A 170 -26.83 11.50 -34.22
C THR A 170 -27.83 10.70 -33.39
N ILE A 171 -28.58 9.81 -34.04
CA ILE A 171 -29.59 8.95 -33.42
C ILE A 171 -29.09 7.51 -33.47
N TYR A 172 -29.03 6.86 -32.30
CA TYR A 172 -28.61 5.47 -32.12
C TYR A 172 -29.82 4.57 -31.84
N ARG A 173 -30.04 3.53 -32.65
CA ARG A 173 -30.99 2.46 -32.32
C ARG A 173 -30.22 1.29 -31.72
N VAL A 174 -30.57 0.91 -30.50
CA VAL A 174 -29.85 -0.08 -29.69
C VAL A 174 -30.77 -1.23 -29.32
N GLN A 175 -30.40 -2.45 -29.69
CA GLN A 175 -31.09 -3.68 -29.33
C GLN A 175 -30.65 -4.13 -27.93
N ILE A 176 -31.59 -4.47 -27.06
CA ILE A 176 -31.30 -4.85 -25.67
C ILE A 176 -30.91 -6.33 -25.60
N LEU A 177 -29.86 -6.62 -24.83
CA LEU A 177 -29.33 -7.96 -24.60
C LEU A 177 -29.63 -8.45 -23.18
N ASP A 178 -29.79 -9.76 -23.02
CA ASP A 178 -29.95 -10.43 -21.72
C ASP A 178 -28.61 -10.54 -20.95
N LYS A 179 -28.60 -11.27 -19.83
CA LYS A 179 -27.38 -11.45 -19.02
C LYS A 179 -26.33 -12.32 -19.73
N GLN A 180 -26.76 -13.16 -20.66
CA GLN A 180 -25.98 -14.11 -21.43
C GLN A 180 -25.49 -13.51 -22.76
N GLY A 181 -25.98 -12.32 -23.15
CA GLY A 181 -25.61 -11.61 -24.38
C GLY A 181 -26.52 -11.88 -25.57
N SER A 182 -27.64 -12.60 -25.37
CA SER A 182 -28.62 -12.87 -26.43
C SER A 182 -29.66 -11.75 -26.53
N PRO A 183 -30.21 -11.47 -27.72
CA PRO A 183 -31.19 -10.40 -27.87
C PRO A 183 -32.52 -10.71 -27.19
N ILE A 184 -33.03 -9.76 -26.41
CA ILE A 184 -34.32 -9.90 -25.72
C ILE A 184 -35.46 -9.75 -26.74
N GLN A 185 -36.34 -10.75 -26.79
CA GLN A 185 -37.57 -10.75 -27.59
C GLN A 185 -38.78 -10.57 -26.67
N GLN A 186 -39.76 -9.77 -27.10
CA GLN A 186 -41.04 -9.59 -26.42
C GLN A 186 -42.17 -10.09 -27.31
N ILE A 187 -43.12 -10.83 -26.72
CA ILE A 187 -44.32 -11.31 -27.39
C ILE A 187 -45.28 -10.13 -27.58
N VAL A 188 -45.64 -9.82 -28.83
CA VAL A 188 -46.65 -8.81 -29.15
C VAL A 188 -48.03 -9.48 -29.15
N LYS A 189 -49.10 -8.71 -28.89
CA LYS A 189 -50.51 -9.16 -28.80
C LYS A 189 -51.03 -10.01 -29.99
N ASN A 190 -50.27 -10.10 -31.09
CA ASN A 190 -50.62 -10.86 -32.29
C ASN A 190 -49.77 -12.15 -32.46
N GLY A 191 -49.09 -12.62 -31.41
CA GLY A 191 -48.28 -13.86 -31.45
C GLY A 191 -46.89 -13.72 -32.08
N ASN A 192 -46.55 -12.56 -32.67
CA ASN A 192 -45.23 -12.31 -33.25
C ASN A 192 -44.20 -11.85 -32.21
N HIS A 193 -42.99 -12.41 -32.29
CA HIS A 193 -41.84 -12.03 -31.47
C HIS A 193 -41.14 -10.80 -32.08
N ARG A 194 -40.97 -9.72 -31.32
CA ARG A 194 -40.18 -8.54 -31.74
C ARG A 194 -39.00 -8.32 -30.79
N TYR A 195 -37.86 -7.97 -31.35
CA TYR A 195 -36.68 -7.56 -30.59
C TYR A 195 -36.92 -6.23 -29.87
N VAL A 196 -36.44 -6.12 -28.63
CA VAL A 196 -36.51 -4.86 -27.87
C VAL A 196 -35.45 -3.89 -28.37
N ILE A 197 -35.86 -2.87 -29.13
CA ILE A 197 -34.98 -1.81 -29.65
C ILE A 197 -35.33 -0.48 -28.98
N LYS A 198 -34.32 0.21 -28.43
CA LYS A 198 -34.45 1.56 -27.88
C LYS A 198 -33.72 2.57 -28.76
N THR A 199 -34.32 3.74 -28.95
CA THR A 199 -33.73 4.84 -29.71
C THR A 199 -33.16 5.88 -28.75
N PHE A 200 -31.93 6.31 -28.98
CA PHE A 200 -31.23 7.32 -28.18
C PHE A 200 -30.79 8.48 -29.07
N ASN A 201 -31.07 9.70 -28.61
CA ASN A 201 -30.59 10.92 -29.26
C ASN A 201 -29.23 11.27 -28.62
N GLY A 202 -28.14 11.12 -29.37
CA GLY A 202 -26.78 11.33 -28.87
C GLY A 202 -26.24 10.21 -27.98
N GLY A 203 -24.97 10.36 -27.56
CA GLY A 203 -24.22 9.36 -26.81
C GLY A 203 -24.38 9.41 -25.28
N ASP A 204 -25.04 10.43 -24.72
CA ASP A 204 -25.01 10.73 -23.28
C ASP A 204 -25.54 9.60 -22.39
N ASN A 205 -26.55 8.88 -22.87
CA ASN A 205 -27.19 7.77 -22.16
C ASN A 205 -26.54 6.41 -22.43
N LEU A 206 -25.52 6.38 -23.30
CA LEU A 206 -24.76 5.20 -23.67
C LEU A 206 -23.35 5.28 -23.07
N SER A 207 -22.76 4.12 -22.79
CA SER A 207 -21.41 4.04 -22.24
C SER A 207 -20.70 2.81 -22.76
N ARG A 208 -19.46 2.98 -23.23
CA ARG A 208 -18.62 1.85 -23.62
C ARG A 208 -18.13 1.06 -22.42
N ASN A 209 -17.82 -0.21 -22.68
CA ASN A 209 -17.11 -1.03 -21.72
C ASN A 209 -15.69 -0.49 -21.48
N LYS A 210 -15.42 -0.02 -20.26
CA LYS A 210 -14.12 0.54 -19.85
C LYS A 210 -12.97 -0.48 -19.95
N LEU A 211 -13.28 -1.79 -19.99
CA LEU A 211 -12.31 -2.86 -20.16
C LEU A 211 -11.83 -3.04 -21.61
N THR A 212 -12.62 -2.60 -22.60
CA THR A 212 -12.29 -2.74 -24.04
C THR A 212 -11.88 -1.43 -24.69
N PHE A 213 -12.32 -0.30 -24.15
CA PHE A 213 -11.99 1.03 -24.66
C PHE A 213 -11.54 1.98 -23.54
N ASN A 214 -10.26 2.29 -23.48
CA ASN A 214 -9.68 3.24 -22.54
C ASN A 214 -8.41 3.91 -23.12
N LYS A 215 -7.99 5.03 -22.51
CA LYS A 215 -6.82 5.82 -22.98
C LYS A 215 -5.54 5.00 -23.06
N THR A 216 -5.34 4.02 -22.19
CA THR A 216 -4.16 3.15 -22.19
C THR A 216 -4.15 2.21 -23.40
N LEU A 217 -5.29 1.59 -23.72
CA LEU A 217 -5.44 0.72 -24.90
C LEU A 217 -5.35 1.52 -26.21
N ILE A 218 -5.82 2.77 -26.23
CA ILE A 218 -5.66 3.66 -27.40
C ILE A 218 -4.18 3.96 -27.65
N ARG A 219 -3.43 4.35 -26.60
CA ARG A 219 -1.97 4.55 -26.73
C ARG A 219 -1.25 3.28 -27.22
N LEU A 220 -1.68 2.13 -26.70
CA LEU A 220 -1.18 0.82 -27.09
C LEU A 220 -1.42 0.54 -28.57
N PHE A 221 -2.66 0.77 -29.01
CA PHE A 221 -3.09 0.57 -30.39
C PHE A 221 -2.28 1.45 -31.34
N ILE A 222 -2.10 2.74 -31.02
CA ILE A 222 -1.30 3.68 -31.81
C ILE A 222 0.15 3.18 -31.92
N LYS A 223 0.79 2.84 -30.79
CA LYS A 223 2.19 2.33 -30.79
C LYS A 223 2.36 1.05 -31.63
N GLN A 224 1.40 0.14 -31.60
CA GLN A 224 1.50 -1.12 -32.34
C GLN A 224 1.19 -0.96 -33.83
N SER A 225 0.31 -0.02 -34.18
CA SER A 225 -0.19 0.16 -35.55
C SER A 225 0.58 1.19 -36.39
N THR A 226 1.36 2.07 -35.74
CA THR A 226 2.07 3.17 -36.41
C THR A 226 3.58 3.18 -36.14
N THR A 227 4.30 3.94 -36.95
CA THR A 227 5.73 4.22 -36.86
C THR A 227 5.93 5.74 -36.89
N LYS A 228 6.86 6.26 -36.09
CA LYS A 228 7.20 7.69 -36.04
C LYS A 228 8.71 7.85 -36.16
N ASP A 229 9.15 8.73 -37.06
CA ASP A 229 10.57 9.05 -37.24
C ASP A 229 11.10 9.88 -36.05
N THR A 230 12.41 9.88 -35.83
CA THR A 230 13.06 10.46 -34.63
C THR A 230 13.24 11.98 -34.65
N TYR A 231 12.82 12.67 -35.73
CA TYR A 231 12.96 14.13 -35.83
C TYR A 231 11.77 14.86 -35.20
N LEU A 232 11.99 16.12 -34.81
CA LEU A 232 10.99 16.94 -34.15
C LEU A 232 9.77 17.15 -35.07
N HIS A 233 8.55 16.93 -34.55
CA HIS A 233 7.29 16.97 -35.31
C HIS A 233 7.14 15.92 -36.42
N ALA A 234 7.87 14.81 -36.38
CA ALA A 234 7.64 13.70 -37.30
C ALA A 234 6.16 13.22 -37.26
N PRO A 235 5.50 13.06 -38.42
CA PRO A 235 4.15 12.56 -38.48
C PRO A 235 4.09 11.09 -38.08
N TRP A 236 2.98 10.68 -37.47
CA TRP A 236 2.66 9.26 -37.28
C TRP A 236 2.27 8.63 -38.62
N ILE A 237 2.92 7.53 -38.98
CA ILE A 237 2.67 6.80 -40.23
C ILE A 237 2.16 5.40 -39.88
N VAL A 238 0.99 5.03 -40.37
CA VAL A 238 0.39 3.71 -40.22
C VAL A 238 1.23 2.68 -40.98
N LYS A 239 1.48 1.53 -40.34
CA LYS A 239 2.23 0.41 -40.95
C LYS A 239 1.53 -0.09 -42.22
N GLU A 240 2.31 -0.44 -43.23
CA GLU A 240 1.82 -0.75 -44.58
C GLU A 240 0.76 -1.88 -44.60
N ASN A 241 0.93 -2.92 -43.77
CA ASN A 241 -0.02 -4.03 -43.65
C ASN A 241 -1.41 -3.58 -43.17
N LEU A 242 -1.45 -2.59 -42.27
CA LEU A 242 -2.70 -2.06 -41.71
C LEU A 242 -3.30 -0.99 -42.63
N ALA A 243 -2.46 -0.20 -43.31
CA ALA A 243 -2.90 0.77 -44.31
C ALA A 243 -3.62 0.09 -45.48
N LYS A 244 -3.09 -1.03 -45.97
CA LYS A 244 -3.74 -1.87 -47.01
C LYS A 244 -5.06 -2.49 -46.49
N LYS A 245 -5.05 -3.05 -45.27
CA LYS A 245 -6.23 -3.72 -44.67
C LYS A 245 -7.41 -2.77 -44.42
N TYR A 246 -7.16 -1.56 -43.92
CA TYR A 246 -8.20 -0.59 -43.55
C TYR A 246 -8.37 0.55 -44.57
N LYS A 247 -7.81 0.41 -45.78
CA LYS A 247 -7.89 1.39 -46.88
C LYS A 247 -7.53 2.82 -46.44
N VAL A 248 -6.43 2.97 -45.68
CA VAL A 248 -5.96 4.28 -45.20
C VAL A 248 -5.10 4.94 -46.28
N ASN A 249 -5.39 6.21 -46.61
CA ASN A 249 -4.66 6.93 -47.64
C ASN A 249 -3.17 7.06 -47.28
N THR A 250 -2.31 6.50 -48.13
CA THR A 250 -0.85 6.43 -47.92
C THR A 250 -0.11 7.57 -48.66
N LYS A 251 -0.82 8.42 -49.43
CA LYS A 251 -0.20 9.57 -50.12
C LYS A 251 0.25 10.61 -49.09
N LEU A 252 1.56 10.71 -48.88
CA LEU A 252 2.20 11.67 -47.99
C LEU A 252 1.96 13.10 -48.52
N PRO A 253 1.36 14.02 -47.74
CA PRO A 253 1.20 15.43 -48.11
C PRO A 253 2.54 16.10 -48.43
N ASP A 254 2.56 17.00 -49.42
CA ASP A 254 3.80 17.61 -49.96
C ASP A 254 4.60 18.40 -48.91
N ASP A 255 3.92 19.05 -47.97
CA ASP A 255 4.54 19.80 -46.87
C ASP A 255 5.29 18.88 -45.89
N LEU A 256 4.73 17.70 -45.61
CA LEU A 256 5.36 16.69 -44.76
C LEU A 256 6.51 15.98 -45.48
N LYS A 257 6.46 15.89 -46.82
CA LYS A 257 7.54 15.36 -47.66
C LYS A 257 8.75 16.31 -47.67
N LYS A 258 8.53 17.63 -47.76
CA LYS A 258 9.57 18.66 -47.63
C LYS A 258 10.25 18.61 -46.26
N ALA A 259 9.47 18.59 -45.17
CA ALA A 259 10.00 18.51 -43.81
C ALA A 259 10.84 17.23 -43.56
N LYS A 260 10.39 16.08 -44.08
CA LYS A 260 11.13 14.82 -44.00
C LYS A 260 12.45 14.87 -44.78
N ASN A 261 12.46 15.47 -45.97
CA ASN A 261 13.66 15.61 -46.80
C ASN A 261 14.68 16.57 -46.16
N GLU A 262 14.22 17.72 -45.63
CA GLU A 262 15.08 18.68 -44.92
C GLU A 262 15.71 18.08 -43.65
N ALA A 263 14.95 17.32 -42.87
CA ALA A 263 15.48 16.62 -41.69
C ALA A 263 16.53 15.57 -42.07
N ARG A 264 16.32 14.84 -43.17
CA ARG A 264 17.27 13.84 -43.69
C ARG A 264 18.53 14.50 -44.25
N GLU A 265 18.41 15.66 -44.88
CA GLU A 265 19.54 16.45 -45.39
C GLU A 265 20.40 17.03 -44.25
N LYS A 266 19.77 17.59 -43.20
CA LYS A 266 20.47 18.05 -41.98
C LYS A 266 21.21 16.90 -41.27
N SER A 267 20.63 15.70 -41.24
CA SER A 267 21.28 14.49 -40.70
C SER A 267 22.46 14.02 -41.56
N ARG A 268 22.33 14.06 -42.89
CA ARG A 268 23.43 13.75 -43.84
C ARG A 268 24.58 14.75 -43.75
N LYS A 269 24.29 16.06 -43.63
CA LYS A 269 25.32 17.11 -43.41
C LYS A 269 26.06 16.94 -42.08
N ARG A 270 25.39 16.43 -41.03
CA ARG A 270 26.04 16.07 -39.75
C ARG A 270 26.90 14.80 -39.83
N LYS A 271 26.51 13.81 -40.66
CA LYS A 271 27.31 12.60 -40.90
C LYS A 271 28.47 12.81 -41.88
N GLY A 272 28.35 13.72 -42.84
CA GLY A 272 29.40 14.00 -43.84
C GLY A 272 30.62 14.76 -43.30
N LYS A 273 30.55 15.31 -42.08
CA LYS A 273 31.67 16.02 -41.43
C LYS A 273 32.57 15.09 -40.59
N THR A 274 32.32 13.78 -40.61
CA THR A 274 33.08 12.79 -39.85
C THR A 274 33.35 11.62 -40.78
N ILE A 275 34.64 11.36 -41.06
CA ILE A 275 35.21 10.28 -41.88
C ILE A 275 35.53 10.69 -43.33
N GLN A 276 36.61 11.47 -43.46
CA GLN A 276 37.69 11.14 -44.40
C GLN A 276 38.96 10.94 -43.55
N GLU A 277 39.65 9.84 -43.86
CA GLU A 277 41.01 9.44 -43.42
C GLU A 277 41.23 8.95 -41.97
N GLY A 278 41.53 7.65 -41.86
CA GLY A 278 42.30 7.11 -40.74
C GLY A 278 43.80 7.29 -41.00
N PRO A 279 44.63 7.19 -39.94
CA PRO A 279 45.60 6.09 -39.99
C PRO A 279 45.86 5.39 -38.65
N SER A 280 46.42 4.20 -38.84
CA SER A 280 46.92 3.19 -37.92
C SER A 280 47.66 3.67 -36.67
N LYS A 281 47.54 2.82 -35.64
CA LYS A 281 48.34 2.74 -34.42
C LYS A 281 49.80 3.18 -34.62
N LYS A 282 50.23 4.21 -33.89
CA LYS A 282 51.50 4.23 -33.16
C LYS A 282 51.54 5.40 -32.17
N ALA A 283 52.28 5.15 -31.11
CA ALA A 283 52.56 5.96 -29.94
C ALA A 283 52.58 7.48 -30.15
N LYS A 284 52.21 8.23 -29.11
CA LYS A 284 52.89 9.48 -28.78
C LYS A 284 52.74 9.80 -27.29
N THR A 285 53.85 9.56 -26.59
CA THR A 285 54.57 10.61 -25.85
C THR A 285 53.90 11.99 -25.90
N SER A 286 53.52 12.46 -24.73
CA SER A 286 53.15 13.84 -24.44
C SER A 286 54.33 14.78 -24.67
N LYS A 287 54.15 15.79 -25.51
CA LYS A 287 54.81 17.10 -25.35
C LYS A 287 53.85 18.20 -25.79
N GLY A 288 53.36 18.95 -24.81
CA GLY A 288 52.91 20.32 -24.96
C GLY A 288 53.71 21.15 -23.95
N MET A 289 54.65 21.95 -24.46
CA MET A 289 55.35 22.99 -23.72
C MET A 289 55.07 24.30 -24.46
N ASN A 290 54.65 25.32 -23.72
CA ASN A 290 55.11 26.71 -23.80
C ASN A 290 54.29 27.51 -22.78
N THR A 291 54.78 28.52 -22.04
CA THR A 291 56.09 29.13 -21.75
C THR A 291 55.71 30.16 -20.65
N ARG A 292 56.47 30.40 -19.58
CA ARG A 292 57.52 31.43 -19.49
C ARG A 292 57.97 31.49 -18.03
N THR A 293 59.28 31.44 -17.77
CA THR A 293 60.04 32.58 -17.21
C THR A 293 61.53 32.25 -17.15
N ARG A 294 62.33 33.31 -17.32
CA ARG A 294 63.76 33.34 -17.62
C ARG A 294 64.58 33.36 -16.32
N GLY A 295 65.78 32.80 -16.38
CA GLY A 295 66.87 33.00 -15.43
C GLY A 295 68.13 32.37 -15.99
N ALA A 296 69.21 33.14 -16.13
CA ALA A 296 70.31 32.89 -17.04
C ALA A 296 71.64 32.55 -16.33
N LYS A 297 72.53 31.93 -17.11
CA LYS A 297 73.99 32.12 -17.19
C LYS A 297 74.96 31.49 -16.16
N ARG A 298 75.92 30.79 -16.78
CA ARG A 298 77.40 30.91 -16.70
C ARG A 298 78.19 30.01 -15.74
N GLU A 299 78.96 29.15 -16.43
CA GLU A 299 80.35 28.70 -16.20
C GLU A 299 81.12 29.33 -15.05
N ASP A 300 81.85 28.49 -14.32
CA ASP A 300 83.26 28.78 -14.05
C ASP A 300 84.07 27.48 -14.01
N SER A 301 85.31 27.61 -14.47
CA SER A 301 86.35 26.59 -14.55
C SER A 301 87.34 26.80 -13.40
N THR A 302 87.98 25.74 -12.92
CA THR A 302 89.37 25.87 -12.42
C THR A 302 90.10 24.54 -12.39
N ARG A 303 91.34 24.63 -12.85
CA ARG A 303 92.40 23.64 -13.02
C ARG A 303 93.18 23.46 -11.70
N GLY A 304 93.86 22.34 -11.50
CA GLY A 304 94.91 22.26 -10.48
C GLY A 304 95.50 20.88 -10.20
N THR A 305 96.59 20.57 -10.90
CA THR A 305 97.57 19.46 -10.79
C THR A 305 98.31 19.50 -9.41
N ILE A 306 98.90 18.45 -8.82
CA ILE A 306 100.25 17.84 -9.05
C ILE A 306 100.46 16.68 -8.02
N SER A 307 100.96 15.50 -8.43
CA SER A 307 102.33 15.01 -8.10
C SER A 307 102.57 13.47 -8.20
N ALA A 308 103.58 13.13 -9.00
CA ALA A 308 104.67 12.14 -8.83
C ALA A 308 104.42 10.62 -8.59
N ASN A 309 104.56 9.88 -9.71
CA ASN A 309 105.64 8.93 -10.07
C ASN A 309 105.98 7.61 -9.32
N THR A 310 106.19 6.59 -10.19
CA THR A 310 107.13 5.43 -10.13
C THR A 310 106.82 4.29 -9.14
N THR A 311 106.95 2.98 -9.39
CA THR A 311 107.61 2.15 -10.42
C THR A 311 107.16 0.67 -10.24
N ARG A 312 106.87 -0.06 -11.33
CA ARG A 312 107.58 -1.26 -11.85
C ARG A 312 107.41 -2.60 -11.09
N GLY A 313 107.04 -3.68 -11.80
CA GLY A 313 107.46 -5.04 -11.40
C GLY A 313 106.60 -6.23 -11.81
N LYS A 314 107.08 -6.96 -12.82
CA LYS A 314 106.65 -8.25 -13.39
C LYS A 314 106.58 -9.46 -12.41
N ARG A 315 105.60 -10.34 -12.69
CA ARG A 315 105.62 -11.83 -12.83
C ARG A 315 105.93 -12.80 -11.64
N THR A 316 104.98 -13.76 -11.54
CA THR A 316 105.09 -15.23 -11.37
C THR A 316 105.52 -15.91 -10.05
N ALA A 317 104.81 -17.03 -9.82
CA ALA A 317 105.23 -18.32 -9.23
C ALA A 317 104.58 -18.71 -7.89
N ALA A 318 104.17 -19.98 -7.87
CA ALA A 318 103.34 -20.65 -6.88
C ALA A 318 104.09 -21.05 -5.61
N SER A 319 103.36 -21.32 -4.52
CA SER A 319 103.40 -22.64 -3.88
C SER A 319 102.26 -22.85 -2.87
N LYS A 320 101.73 -24.07 -2.88
CA LYS A 320 100.73 -24.65 -1.99
C LYS A 320 101.23 -24.76 -0.55
N ARG A 321 100.31 -24.74 0.42
CA ARG A 321 100.24 -25.79 1.46
C ARG A 321 98.80 -26.07 1.86
N GLN A 322 98.51 -27.36 1.99
CA GLN A 322 97.21 -27.99 2.14
C GLN A 322 96.61 -27.77 3.55
N ALA A 323 95.28 -27.73 3.62
CA ALA A 323 94.53 -28.28 4.75
C ALA A 323 93.33 -29.05 4.19
N THR A 324 93.38 -30.36 4.39
CA THR A 324 92.38 -31.35 3.99
C THR A 324 91.06 -31.12 4.73
N MET A 325 90.04 -30.67 3.99
CA MET A 325 88.63 -30.74 4.42
C MET A 325 87.96 -31.83 3.61
N SER A 326 87.38 -32.82 4.28
CA SER A 326 86.72 -33.96 3.65
C SER A 326 85.65 -33.49 2.64
N LYS A 327 85.63 -34.08 1.44
CA LYS A 327 84.63 -33.84 0.38
C LYS A 327 83.18 -33.96 0.89
N GLU A 328 82.96 -34.68 1.98
CA GLU A 328 81.65 -34.86 2.60
C GLU A 328 81.19 -33.67 3.46
N GLN A 329 82.13 -32.98 4.12
CA GLN A 329 81.82 -31.77 4.90
C GLN A 329 81.50 -30.57 4.00
N MET A 330 82.16 -30.44 2.85
CA MET A 330 81.84 -29.41 1.84
C MET A 330 80.47 -29.64 1.18
N LYS A 331 80.11 -30.90 0.87
CA LYS A 331 78.78 -31.24 0.34
C LYS A 331 77.67 -30.98 1.37
N ARG A 332 77.84 -31.41 2.63
CA ARG A 332 76.85 -31.16 3.70
C ARG A 332 76.68 -29.66 3.98
N ALA A 333 77.75 -28.86 3.94
CA ALA A 333 77.66 -27.40 4.08
C ALA A 333 76.93 -26.71 2.91
N ALA A 334 77.17 -27.17 1.67
CA ALA A 334 76.47 -26.67 0.48
C ALA A 334 74.98 -27.07 0.47
N GLU A 335 74.65 -28.30 0.91
CA GLU A 335 73.29 -28.80 1.08
C GLU A 335 72.53 -27.98 2.13
N LYS A 336 73.14 -27.74 3.31
CA LYS A 336 72.56 -26.92 4.39
C LYS A 336 72.31 -25.47 3.94
N LYS A 337 73.19 -24.91 3.11
CA LYS A 337 73.04 -23.56 2.55
C LYS A 337 71.89 -23.51 1.53
N ARG A 338 71.77 -24.51 0.65
CA ARG A 338 70.64 -24.67 -0.28
C ARG A 338 69.31 -24.88 0.44
N GLN A 339 69.31 -25.64 1.53
CA GLN A 339 68.11 -25.91 2.33
C GLN A 339 67.63 -24.66 3.07
N LYS A 340 68.55 -23.89 3.68
CA LYS A 340 68.24 -22.57 4.27
C LYS A 340 67.73 -21.57 3.23
N GLU A 341 68.27 -21.59 2.02
CA GLU A 341 67.83 -20.70 0.93
C GLU A 341 66.43 -21.07 0.42
N ARG A 342 66.12 -22.38 0.31
CA ARG A 342 64.78 -22.89 0.00
C ARG A 342 63.76 -22.53 1.08
N GLU A 343 64.11 -22.68 2.36
CA GLU A 343 63.25 -22.25 3.48
C GLU A 343 63.00 -20.74 3.48
N LYS A 344 64.04 -19.93 3.22
CA LYS A 344 63.90 -18.48 3.13
C LYS A 344 62.96 -18.07 2.00
N LYS A 345 63.08 -18.67 0.81
CA LYS A 345 62.16 -18.46 -0.33
C LYS A 345 60.73 -18.93 -0.02
N LYS A 346 60.56 -20.02 0.75
CA LYS A 346 59.24 -20.53 1.16
C LYS A 346 58.55 -19.57 2.14
N ARG A 347 59.26 -19.07 3.16
CA ARG A 347 58.74 -18.06 4.11
C ARG A 347 58.43 -16.72 3.44
N GLU A 348 59.21 -16.35 2.44
CA GLU A 348 59.01 -15.11 1.67
C GLU A 348 57.77 -15.18 0.77
N THR A 349 57.55 -16.31 0.10
CA THR A 349 56.33 -16.53 -0.70
C THR A 349 55.07 -16.61 0.17
N GLU A 350 55.16 -17.20 1.36
CA GLU A 350 54.07 -17.26 2.33
C GLU A 350 53.71 -15.86 2.88
N ARG A 351 54.70 -15.06 3.29
CA ARG A 351 54.48 -13.66 3.70
C ARG A 351 53.89 -12.81 2.57
N LYS A 352 54.29 -13.06 1.32
CA LYS A 352 53.74 -12.37 0.14
C LYS A 352 52.27 -12.74 -0.09
N ARG A 353 51.92 -14.02 0.02
CA ARG A 353 50.53 -14.51 -0.07
C ARG A 353 49.64 -13.96 1.04
N GLU A 354 50.13 -13.88 2.28
CA GLU A 354 49.35 -13.33 3.40
C GLU A 354 49.13 -11.82 3.26
N LYS A 355 50.16 -11.07 2.83
CA LYS A 355 50.01 -9.64 2.50
C LYS A 355 49.00 -9.42 1.37
N GLU A 356 49.02 -10.27 0.34
CA GLU A 356 48.07 -10.19 -0.76
C GLU A 356 46.63 -10.53 -0.31
N ARG A 357 46.46 -11.51 0.58
CA ARG A 357 45.16 -11.84 1.18
C ARG A 357 44.60 -10.67 2.00
N LYS A 358 45.41 -10.08 2.88
CA LYS A 358 45.03 -8.91 3.69
C LYS A 358 44.76 -7.67 2.82
N ALA A 359 45.47 -7.51 1.71
CA ALA A 359 45.23 -6.44 0.75
C ALA A 359 43.88 -6.62 0.03
N LYS A 360 43.58 -7.84 -0.45
CA LYS A 360 42.28 -8.17 -1.07
C LYS A 360 41.12 -7.98 -0.09
N GLU A 361 41.28 -8.39 1.16
CA GLU A 361 40.28 -8.22 2.22
C GLU A 361 40.03 -6.72 2.51
N ARG A 362 41.09 -5.93 2.68
CA ARG A 362 40.99 -4.46 2.83
C ARG A 362 40.37 -3.78 1.61
N GLU A 363 40.66 -4.25 0.41
CA GLU A 363 40.07 -3.74 -0.83
C GLU A 363 38.57 -4.08 -0.91
N THR A 364 38.17 -5.32 -0.60
CA THR A 364 36.75 -5.70 -0.49
C THR A 364 36.02 -4.88 0.56
N GLN A 365 36.66 -4.62 1.70
CA GLN A 365 36.08 -3.79 2.77
C GLN A 365 35.96 -2.32 2.35
N LYS A 366 36.94 -1.78 1.61
CA LYS A 366 36.87 -0.44 1.01
C LYS A 366 35.76 -0.36 -0.04
N ARG A 367 35.60 -1.39 -0.89
CA ARG A 367 34.53 -1.48 -1.88
C ARG A 367 33.16 -1.53 -1.21
N LEU A 368 32.97 -2.40 -0.21
CA LEU A 368 31.74 -2.45 0.61
C LEU A 368 31.43 -1.10 1.28
N ARG A 369 32.43 -0.43 1.87
CA ARG A 369 32.25 0.91 2.46
C ARG A 369 31.94 2.00 1.42
N ALA A 370 32.55 1.93 0.24
CA ALA A 370 32.29 2.87 -0.85
C ALA A 370 30.90 2.64 -1.47
N GLU A 371 30.44 1.39 -1.53
CA GLU A 371 29.11 1.00 -1.98
C GLU A 371 28.04 1.42 -0.94
N GLN A 372 28.31 1.24 0.35
CA GLN A 372 27.49 1.77 1.45
C GLN A 372 27.36 3.31 1.43
N ARG A 373 28.40 4.02 0.99
CA ARG A 373 28.36 5.49 0.80
C ARG A 373 27.57 5.92 -0.43
N LYS A 374 27.30 5.02 -1.37
CA LYS A 374 26.51 5.27 -2.59
C LYS A 374 25.03 4.93 -2.43
N THR A 375 24.65 4.17 -1.40
CA THR A 375 23.25 3.81 -1.17
C THR A 375 22.46 5.05 -0.76
N LYS A 376 21.54 5.49 -1.63
CA LYS A 376 20.62 6.59 -1.36
C LYS A 376 19.47 6.07 -0.51
N TYR A 377 19.37 6.56 0.73
CA TYR A 377 18.25 6.26 1.64
C TYR A 377 17.00 7.07 1.28
N PRO A 378 15.79 6.59 1.63
CA PRO A 378 15.47 5.35 2.35
C PRO A 378 15.43 4.09 1.44
N ILE A 379 15.85 2.94 1.99
CA ILE A 379 15.83 1.62 1.31
C ILE A 379 14.92 0.63 2.08
N GLU A 380 14.75 -0.59 1.56
CA GLU A 380 14.02 -1.63 2.29
C GLU A 380 14.64 -1.90 3.67
N ASP A 381 13.80 -1.96 4.70
CA ASP A 381 14.22 -1.92 6.11
C ASP A 381 15.19 -3.06 6.47
N LEU A 382 14.97 -4.27 5.93
CA LEU A 382 15.85 -5.43 6.13
C LEU A 382 17.15 -5.35 5.31
N ASP A 383 17.22 -4.48 4.29
CA ASP A 383 18.42 -4.23 3.50
C ASP A 383 19.33 -3.17 4.14
N VAL A 384 18.83 -2.45 5.15
CA VAL A 384 19.64 -1.54 5.94
C VAL A 384 20.71 -2.36 6.69
N PRO A 385 22.01 -2.03 6.51
CA PRO A 385 23.08 -2.71 7.24
C PRO A 385 22.85 -2.68 8.74
N LEU A 386 23.27 -3.75 9.44
CA LEU A 386 23.30 -3.79 10.91
C LEU A 386 24.12 -2.60 11.40
N ASP A 387 23.45 -1.64 12.01
CA ASP A 387 24.12 -0.61 12.76
C ASP A 387 24.37 -1.15 14.17
N LYS A 388 25.64 -1.28 14.54
CA LYS A 388 26.02 -1.80 15.87
C LYS A 388 25.53 -0.89 17.00
N ASN A 389 25.26 0.38 16.71
CA ASN A 389 24.72 1.32 17.69
C ASN A 389 23.20 1.22 17.84
N LEU A 390 22.48 0.68 16.84
CA LEU A 390 21.04 0.32 16.90
C LEU A 390 20.81 -1.10 17.46
N LEU A 391 21.85 -1.78 17.93
CA LEU A 391 21.73 -2.99 18.78
C LEU A 391 21.23 -2.65 20.20
N SER A 392 20.95 -1.37 20.50
CA SER A 392 20.15 -0.99 21.65
C SER A 392 18.84 -1.76 21.61
N LYS A 393 18.64 -2.65 22.60
CA LYS A 393 17.46 -3.50 22.68
C LYS A 393 16.20 -2.65 22.57
N ARG A 394 15.22 -3.14 21.82
CA ARG A 394 13.87 -2.58 21.77
C ARG A 394 13.37 -2.32 23.20
N PRO A 395 12.71 -1.18 23.48
CA PRO A 395 12.12 -0.95 24.80
C PRO A 395 11.21 -2.14 25.17
N PRO A 396 11.19 -2.54 26.46
CA PRO A 396 10.43 -3.70 26.89
C PRO A 396 8.94 -3.53 26.57
N ILE A 397 8.34 -4.59 26.04
CA ILE A 397 6.91 -4.63 25.71
C ILE A 397 6.18 -5.33 26.83
N VAL A 398 5.06 -4.74 27.25
CA VAL A 398 4.17 -5.32 28.25
C VAL A 398 3.23 -6.32 27.57
N LEU A 399 3.09 -7.51 28.17
CA LEU A 399 2.30 -8.64 27.67
C LEU A 399 1.17 -9.07 28.62
N ASP A 400 0.98 -8.37 29.73
CA ASP A 400 0.14 -8.75 30.87
C ASP A 400 -1.36 -8.45 30.67
N PHE A 401 -1.86 -8.55 29.44
CA PHE A 401 -3.30 -8.47 29.20
C PHE A 401 -4.03 -9.49 30.08
N LYS A 402 -5.11 -9.06 30.73
CA LYS A 402 -5.94 -10.01 31.49
C LYS A 402 -6.66 -10.93 30.52
N ILE A 403 -7.04 -10.43 29.35
CA ILE A 403 -7.70 -11.19 28.28
C ILE A 403 -6.69 -12.15 27.63
N PRO A 404 -7.06 -13.43 27.39
CA PRO A 404 -6.18 -14.37 26.69
C PRO A 404 -5.76 -13.88 25.29
N GLN A 405 -4.50 -14.11 24.92
CA GLN A 405 -3.88 -13.58 23.69
C GLN A 405 -4.72 -13.79 22.41
N LYS A 406 -5.33 -14.97 22.27
CA LYS A 406 -6.22 -15.33 21.16
C LYS A 406 -7.39 -14.36 20.96
N TYR A 407 -7.92 -13.79 22.04
CA TYR A 407 -9.13 -12.96 22.03
C TYR A 407 -8.86 -11.45 22.15
N ILE A 408 -7.59 -11.02 22.28
CA ILE A 408 -7.24 -9.60 22.39
C ILE A 408 -7.71 -8.81 21.16
N GLY A 409 -7.57 -9.38 19.96
CA GLY A 409 -8.08 -8.75 18.73
C GLY A 409 -9.58 -8.49 18.77
N THR A 410 -10.37 -9.50 19.18
CA THR A 410 -11.83 -9.38 19.33
C THR A 410 -12.21 -8.38 20.44
N PHE A 411 -11.48 -8.37 21.55
CA PHE A 411 -11.66 -7.42 22.64
C PHE A 411 -11.43 -5.97 22.20
N LEU A 412 -10.33 -5.69 21.50
CA LEU A 412 -10.02 -4.36 20.96
C LEU A 412 -11.03 -3.92 19.90
N MET A 413 -11.46 -4.85 19.04
CA MET A 413 -12.52 -4.61 18.05
C MET A 413 -13.84 -4.24 18.73
N THR A 414 -14.20 -4.95 19.81
CA THR A 414 -15.40 -4.68 20.61
C THR A 414 -15.36 -3.27 21.20
N TRP A 415 -14.26 -2.90 21.86
CA TRP A 415 -14.11 -1.56 22.43
C TRP A 415 -14.15 -0.46 21.35
N ASN A 416 -13.43 -0.67 20.25
CA ASN A 416 -13.39 0.28 19.14
C ASN A 416 -14.78 0.45 18.50
N PHE A 417 -15.59 -0.60 18.41
CA PHE A 417 -16.95 -0.52 17.89
C PHE A 417 -17.83 0.42 18.72
N PHE A 418 -17.81 0.31 20.06
CA PHE A 418 -18.57 1.23 20.93
C PHE A 418 -17.98 2.64 20.96
N THR A 419 -16.68 2.79 20.76
CA THR A 419 -16.05 4.13 20.68
C THR A 419 -16.52 4.86 19.42
N VAL A 420 -16.59 4.17 18.28
CA VAL A 420 -17.05 4.75 17.01
C VAL A 420 -18.56 4.92 16.98
N PHE A 421 -19.30 3.86 17.32
CA PHE A 421 -20.76 3.78 17.15
C PHE A 421 -21.53 4.04 18.46
N GLY A 422 -20.88 4.53 19.52
CA GLY A 422 -21.53 4.81 20.79
C GLY A 422 -22.69 5.81 20.66
N LYS A 423 -22.50 6.90 19.90
CA LYS A 423 -23.56 7.89 19.66
C LYS A 423 -24.79 7.32 18.96
N PRO A 424 -24.70 6.63 17.80
CA PRO A 424 -25.88 6.04 17.17
C PRO A 424 -26.51 4.92 18.01
N LEU A 425 -25.72 4.22 18.83
CA LEU A 425 -26.24 3.16 19.71
C LEU A 425 -26.84 3.68 21.02
N GLY A 426 -26.62 4.95 21.38
CA GLY A 426 -27.00 5.48 22.69
C GLY A 426 -26.20 4.80 23.81
N VAL A 427 -24.88 4.76 23.66
CA VAL A 427 -23.96 4.25 24.67
C VAL A 427 -22.92 5.32 24.96
N SER A 428 -22.84 5.73 26.22
CA SER A 428 -21.83 6.67 26.70
C SER A 428 -20.43 6.04 26.66
N PHE A 429 -19.40 6.88 26.55
CA PHE A 429 -18.02 6.41 26.51
C PHE A 429 -17.63 5.67 27.80
N PHE A 430 -16.78 4.65 27.66
CA PHE A 430 -16.11 3.94 28.74
C PHE A 430 -14.67 3.59 28.33
N THR A 431 -13.76 3.51 29.30
CA THR A 431 -12.34 3.26 29.02
C THR A 431 -12.08 1.80 28.62
N LEU A 432 -10.95 1.54 27.97
CA LEU A 432 -10.53 0.16 27.66
C LEU A 432 -10.34 -0.66 28.95
N ASP A 433 -9.81 -0.05 30.00
CA ASP A 433 -9.61 -0.68 31.32
C ASP A 433 -10.94 -1.04 31.98
N ASP A 434 -11.97 -0.18 31.87
CA ASP A 434 -13.32 -0.47 32.38
C ASP A 434 -13.94 -1.66 31.66
N LEU A 435 -13.77 -1.72 30.34
CA LEU A 435 -14.25 -2.84 29.55
C LEU A 435 -13.57 -4.14 29.95
N GLU A 436 -12.23 -4.13 30.08
CA GLU A 436 -11.44 -5.29 30.49
C GLU A 436 -11.96 -5.83 31.84
N LEU A 437 -12.10 -4.96 32.85
CA LEU A 437 -12.60 -5.35 34.16
C LEU A 437 -14.05 -5.84 34.15
N SER A 438 -14.90 -5.25 33.30
CA SER A 438 -16.32 -5.61 33.23
C SER A 438 -16.56 -7.03 32.74
N PHE A 439 -15.73 -7.56 31.83
CA PHE A 439 -15.86 -8.96 31.38
C PHE A 439 -15.48 -9.98 32.46
N TYR A 440 -14.60 -9.60 33.38
CA TYR A 440 -14.22 -10.41 34.54
C TYR A 440 -15.23 -10.34 35.69
N HIS A 441 -16.26 -9.48 35.58
CA HIS A 441 -17.32 -9.44 36.57
C HIS A 441 -18.13 -10.75 36.53
N ASN A 442 -18.09 -11.47 37.64
CA ASN A 442 -18.69 -12.81 37.80
C ASN A 442 -19.70 -12.89 38.96
N MET A 443 -20.17 -11.74 39.45
CA MET A 443 -21.14 -11.66 40.54
C MET A 443 -22.52 -11.33 39.99
N MET A 444 -23.56 -11.98 40.51
CA MET A 444 -24.94 -11.66 40.12
C MET A 444 -25.42 -10.33 40.72
N GLN A 445 -24.90 -9.98 41.91
CA GLN A 445 -25.17 -8.71 42.59
C GLN A 445 -23.89 -8.14 43.23
N PRO A 446 -23.58 -6.85 43.05
CA PRO A 446 -24.31 -5.86 42.26
C PRO A 446 -24.22 -6.12 40.74
N ARG A 447 -25.27 -5.80 39.98
CA ARG A 447 -25.30 -6.00 38.53
C ARG A 447 -24.31 -5.05 37.84
N CYS A 448 -23.58 -5.55 36.84
CA CYS A 448 -22.68 -4.73 36.03
C CYS A 448 -23.47 -3.92 34.98
N THR A 449 -23.72 -2.65 35.25
CA THR A 449 -24.47 -1.72 34.37
C THR A 449 -23.84 -1.60 32.99
N LEU A 450 -22.51 -1.56 32.89
CA LEU A 450 -21.79 -1.44 31.64
C LEU A 450 -22.07 -2.61 30.69
N VAL A 451 -21.93 -3.85 31.16
CA VAL A 451 -22.20 -5.05 30.37
C VAL A 451 -23.66 -5.08 29.92
N ILE A 452 -24.59 -4.75 30.82
CA ILE A 452 -26.03 -4.77 30.54
C ILE A 452 -26.39 -3.75 29.46
N GLU A 453 -25.94 -2.50 29.58
CA GLU A 453 -26.23 -1.44 28.62
C GLU A 453 -25.59 -1.73 27.25
N MET A 454 -24.37 -2.28 27.22
CA MET A 454 -23.72 -2.69 25.97
C MET A 454 -24.55 -3.75 25.22
N HIS A 455 -24.96 -4.82 25.90
CA HIS A 455 -25.77 -5.87 25.27
C HIS A 455 -27.15 -5.36 24.89
N ALA A 456 -27.81 -4.60 25.77
CA ALA A 456 -29.12 -4.04 25.51
C ALA A 456 -29.11 -3.08 24.32
N ALA A 457 -28.07 -2.25 24.16
CA ALA A 457 -27.93 -1.36 23.01
C ALA A 457 -27.78 -2.13 21.69
N LEU A 458 -26.91 -3.16 21.66
CA LEU A 458 -26.73 -4.00 20.47
C LEU A 458 -28.02 -4.76 20.12
N LEU A 459 -28.66 -5.41 21.09
CA LEU A 459 -29.91 -6.14 20.90
C LEU A 459 -31.03 -5.20 20.44
N ASN A 460 -31.15 -4.01 21.02
CA ASN A 460 -32.15 -3.02 20.60
C ASN A 460 -31.92 -2.54 19.18
N ALA A 461 -30.68 -2.37 18.73
CA ALA A 461 -30.38 -2.02 17.34
C ALA A 461 -30.85 -3.13 16.38
N ILE A 462 -30.57 -4.40 16.71
CA ILE A 462 -31.02 -5.56 15.92
C ILE A 462 -32.56 -5.63 15.88
N ILE A 463 -33.23 -5.49 17.03
CA ILE A 463 -34.69 -5.56 17.13
C ILE A 463 -35.35 -4.44 16.32
N ARG A 464 -34.85 -3.20 16.45
CA ARG A 464 -35.39 -2.04 15.70
C ARG A 464 -35.30 -2.27 14.19
N ASP A 465 -34.16 -2.74 13.70
CA ASP A 465 -33.96 -3.02 12.27
C ASP A 465 -34.95 -4.09 11.76
N ARG A 466 -35.14 -5.17 12.54
CA ARG A 466 -36.09 -6.24 12.21
C ARG A 466 -37.55 -5.76 12.21
N LEU A 467 -37.94 -4.93 13.18
CA LEU A 467 -39.28 -4.35 13.24
C LEU A 467 -39.55 -3.44 12.03
N GLN A 468 -38.57 -2.62 11.64
CA GLN A 468 -38.65 -1.78 10.44
C GLN A 468 -38.70 -2.59 9.14
N ALA A 469 -38.01 -3.73 9.07
CA ALA A 469 -38.07 -4.63 7.92
C ALA A 469 -39.47 -5.24 7.75
N ARG A 470 -40.12 -5.64 8.86
CA ARG A 470 -41.50 -6.17 8.86
C ARG A 470 -42.52 -5.14 8.36
N SER A 471 -42.36 -3.86 8.73
CA SER A 471 -43.29 -2.80 8.31
C SER A 471 -43.14 -2.37 6.84
N LYS A 472 -41.95 -2.56 6.22
CA LYS A 472 -41.66 -2.06 4.87
C LYS A 472 -41.95 -3.03 3.71
N LYS A 473 -42.68 -4.15 3.91
CA LYS A 473 -42.84 -5.24 2.91
C LYS A 473 -41.51 -5.65 2.24
N ARG A 474 -40.37 -5.45 2.93
CA ARG A 474 -39.09 -5.99 2.47
C ARG A 474 -39.16 -7.49 2.73
N GLN A 475 -38.84 -8.29 1.71
CA GLN A 475 -38.66 -9.73 1.87
C GLN A 475 -37.80 -9.96 3.12
N PRO A 476 -38.30 -10.67 4.14
CA PRO A 476 -37.49 -10.97 5.30
C PRO A 476 -36.23 -11.68 4.80
N VAL A 477 -35.07 -11.28 5.32
CA VAL A 477 -33.88 -12.13 5.23
C VAL A 477 -34.35 -13.53 5.62
N PRO A 478 -34.14 -14.57 4.78
CA PRO A 478 -34.59 -15.90 5.10
C PRO A 478 -34.20 -16.17 6.54
N ARG A 479 -35.14 -16.68 7.35
CA ARG A 479 -34.70 -17.38 8.56
C ARG A 479 -33.60 -18.30 8.05
N VAL A 480 -32.38 -18.15 8.55
CA VAL A 480 -31.50 -19.30 8.57
C VAL A 480 -32.31 -20.26 9.42
N ALA A 481 -33.08 -21.10 8.75
CA ALA A 481 -33.69 -22.22 9.43
C ALA A 481 -32.53 -22.89 10.16
N PRO A 482 -32.74 -23.49 11.33
CA PRO A 482 -31.76 -24.36 11.97
C PRO A 482 -31.55 -25.63 11.11
N ALA A 483 -31.35 -25.47 9.80
CA ALA A 483 -31.22 -26.51 8.79
C ALA A 483 -29.95 -27.32 8.98
N LEU A 484 -28.98 -26.87 9.80
CA LEU A 484 -27.91 -27.75 10.26
C LEU A 484 -28.28 -28.58 11.50
N ARG A 485 -29.20 -28.11 12.35
CA ARG A 485 -29.63 -28.84 13.56
C ARG A 485 -30.71 -29.89 13.27
N ASP A 486 -31.54 -29.66 12.24
CA ASP A 486 -32.52 -30.65 11.80
C ASP A 486 -31.94 -31.70 10.82
N GLN A 487 -30.80 -31.43 10.17
CA GLN A 487 -30.14 -32.39 9.25
C GLN A 487 -29.41 -33.54 9.97
N ILE A 488 -29.05 -33.38 11.25
CA ILE A 488 -28.46 -34.46 12.06
C ILE A 488 -29.47 -35.60 12.31
N LYS A 489 -30.77 -35.36 12.13
CA LYS A 489 -31.81 -36.36 12.38
C LYS A 489 -31.99 -37.41 11.27
N THR A 490 -31.39 -37.27 10.09
CA THR A 490 -31.81 -38.07 8.93
C THR A 490 -30.80 -39.06 8.35
N GLU A 491 -29.56 -39.14 8.84
CA GLU A 491 -28.56 -40.08 8.27
C GLU A 491 -27.87 -41.04 9.25
N THR A 492 -28.23 -41.03 10.54
CA THR A 492 -27.77 -42.06 11.48
C THR A 492 -28.93 -42.58 12.30
N GLY A 493 -29.05 -43.92 12.37
CA GLY A 493 -30.07 -44.62 13.13
C GLY A 493 -30.03 -44.28 14.63
N PRO A 494 -30.98 -44.79 15.43
CA PRO A 494 -31.31 -44.30 16.76
C PRO A 494 -30.31 -44.69 17.86
N ASN A 495 -29.00 -44.74 17.56
CA ASN A 495 -27.96 -45.04 18.54
C ASN A 495 -26.84 -43.98 18.46
N ASP A 496 -26.72 -43.26 19.58
CA ASP A 496 -25.60 -42.44 20.05
C ASP A 496 -25.25 -41.12 19.33
N MET A 497 -25.55 -40.00 20.01
CA MET A 497 -24.61 -38.91 20.36
C MET A 497 -25.28 -37.67 21.04
N ASP A 498 -26.54 -37.74 21.51
CA ASP A 498 -27.23 -36.57 22.14
C ASP A 498 -27.92 -36.89 23.49
N VAL A 499 -27.35 -37.80 24.28
CA VAL A 499 -27.92 -38.16 25.59
C VAL A 499 -26.82 -38.41 26.62
N ASP A 500 -26.96 -37.85 27.82
CA ASP A 500 -26.07 -38.18 28.95
C ASP A 500 -26.32 -39.63 29.45
N VAL A 501 -25.45 -40.12 30.36
CA VAL A 501 -25.52 -41.46 30.97
C VAL A 501 -26.87 -41.74 31.66
N ASN A 502 -27.70 -40.70 31.88
CA ASN A 502 -29.00 -40.76 32.53
C ASN A 502 -30.19 -40.53 31.58
N GLY A 503 -29.99 -40.47 30.26
CA GLY A 503 -31.08 -40.35 29.31
C GLY A 503 -31.65 -38.92 29.13
N LYS A 504 -30.93 -37.86 29.57
CA LYS A 504 -31.35 -36.46 29.38
C LYS A 504 -30.69 -35.83 28.16
N SER A 505 -31.48 -35.06 27.39
CA SER A 505 -31.03 -34.29 26.22
C SER A 505 -29.95 -33.27 26.63
N VAL A 506 -28.86 -33.20 25.86
CA VAL A 506 -27.71 -32.30 26.08
C VAL A 506 -28.04 -30.81 25.81
N LEU A 507 -29.17 -30.53 25.18
CA LEU A 507 -29.63 -29.18 24.88
C LEU A 507 -30.38 -28.58 26.07
N ALA A 508 -30.05 -27.33 26.43
CA ALA A 508 -30.91 -26.40 27.19
C ALA A 508 -32.40 -26.65 26.94
N SER A 509 -33.27 -26.52 27.96
CA SER A 509 -34.71 -26.84 27.87
C SER A 509 -35.29 -26.37 26.53
N ARG A 510 -35.44 -27.31 25.58
CA ARG A 510 -35.73 -27.00 24.18
C ARG A 510 -37.01 -26.19 24.07
N ASP A 511 -37.96 -26.52 24.93
CA ASP A 511 -39.25 -25.83 25.05
C ASP A 511 -39.08 -24.37 25.49
N ALA A 512 -38.23 -24.10 26.49
CA ALA A 512 -37.93 -22.73 26.92
C ALA A 512 -37.28 -21.92 25.79
N LEU A 513 -36.31 -22.51 25.07
CA LEU A 513 -35.67 -21.85 23.92
C LEU A 513 -36.67 -21.55 22.79
N GLU A 514 -37.54 -22.51 22.44
CA GLU A 514 -38.58 -22.32 21.43
C GLU A 514 -39.61 -21.25 21.83
N ARG A 515 -39.90 -21.08 23.13
CA ARG A 515 -40.72 -19.97 23.64
C ARG A 515 -40.00 -18.62 23.48
N LEU A 516 -38.74 -18.52 23.89
CA LEU A 516 -37.95 -17.28 23.81
C LEU A 516 -37.80 -16.76 22.38
N VAL A 517 -37.61 -17.65 21.40
CA VAL A 517 -37.55 -17.31 19.96
C VAL A 517 -38.80 -16.58 19.47
N LYS A 518 -39.97 -16.93 20.01
CA LYS A 518 -41.25 -16.33 19.60
C LYS A 518 -41.45 -14.93 20.18
N ILE A 519 -40.65 -14.50 21.16
CA ILE A 519 -40.89 -13.25 21.90
C ILE A 519 -39.75 -12.23 21.84
N TRP A 520 -38.50 -12.66 21.69
CA TRP A 520 -37.34 -11.76 21.88
C TRP A 520 -37.29 -10.57 20.90
N ASP A 521 -37.78 -10.72 19.67
CA ASP A 521 -37.75 -9.67 18.65
C ASP A 521 -39.05 -8.86 18.51
N LYS A 522 -40.00 -9.03 19.45
CA LYS A 522 -41.30 -8.33 19.43
C LYS A 522 -41.22 -6.90 19.96
N LYS A 523 -40.37 -6.63 20.95
CA LYS A 523 -40.27 -5.33 21.62
C LYS A 523 -38.82 -5.05 22.02
N VAL A 524 -38.42 -3.79 21.93
CA VAL A 524 -37.13 -3.33 22.44
C VAL A 524 -37.05 -3.47 23.96
N ILE A 525 -35.85 -3.77 24.47
CA ILE A 525 -35.54 -3.90 25.89
C ILE A 525 -35.75 -2.53 26.56
N SER A 526 -36.66 -2.48 27.53
CA SER A 526 -36.99 -1.26 28.26
C SER A 526 -35.85 -0.82 29.17
N PRO A 527 -35.53 0.49 29.27
CA PRO A 527 -34.57 1.00 30.24
C PRO A 527 -35.06 0.94 31.70
N LYS A 528 -36.36 0.66 31.93
CA LYS A 528 -36.92 0.48 33.27
C LYS A 528 -36.29 -0.73 33.97
N ASP A 529 -36.30 -0.72 35.31
CA ASP A 529 -35.83 -1.81 36.16
C ASP A 529 -34.41 -2.34 35.81
N SER A 530 -33.51 -1.44 35.41
CA SER A 530 -32.14 -1.79 35.01
C SER A 530 -32.07 -2.84 33.89
N ARG A 531 -32.94 -2.71 32.87
CA ARG A 531 -33.02 -3.62 31.71
C ARG A 531 -33.33 -5.07 32.12
N LYS A 532 -34.12 -5.28 33.18
CA LYS A 532 -34.54 -6.63 33.63
C LYS A 532 -35.02 -7.48 32.44
N GLY A 533 -34.54 -8.73 32.36
CA GLY A 533 -34.90 -9.67 31.28
C GLY A 533 -34.12 -9.52 29.96
N TRP A 534 -33.06 -8.71 29.90
CA TRP A 534 -32.20 -8.62 28.72
C TRP A 534 -31.52 -9.97 28.36
N GLU A 535 -31.22 -10.82 29.34
CA GLU A 535 -30.66 -12.17 29.15
C GLU A 535 -31.62 -13.07 28.38
N CYS A 536 -32.94 -12.98 28.64
CA CYS A 536 -33.95 -13.73 27.88
C CYS A 536 -33.95 -13.33 26.39
N VAL A 537 -33.78 -12.03 26.12
CA VAL A 537 -33.70 -11.51 24.76
C VAL A 537 -32.40 -11.96 24.08
N LEU A 538 -31.29 -11.96 24.81
CA LEU A 538 -30.01 -12.48 24.33
C LEU A 538 -30.12 -13.97 23.95
N ILE A 539 -30.68 -14.81 24.82
CA ILE A 539 -30.84 -16.25 24.59
C ILE A 539 -31.69 -16.51 23.35
N GLY A 540 -32.83 -15.81 23.21
CA GLY A 540 -33.68 -15.92 22.02
C GLY A 540 -32.97 -15.49 20.73
N CYS A 541 -32.14 -14.43 20.82
CA CYS A 541 -31.32 -13.96 19.70
C CYS A 541 -30.24 -14.98 19.31
N LEU A 542 -29.49 -15.50 20.28
CA LEU A 542 -28.44 -16.50 20.07
C LEU A 542 -29.01 -17.79 19.48
N TYR A 543 -30.15 -18.27 19.97
CA TYR A 543 -30.77 -19.48 19.44
C TYR A 543 -31.31 -19.29 18.01
N GLN A 544 -31.88 -18.12 17.69
CA GLN A 544 -32.46 -17.88 16.37
C GLN A 544 -31.41 -17.55 15.30
N LEU A 545 -30.37 -16.81 15.66
CA LEU A 545 -29.41 -16.22 14.71
C LEU A 545 -28.00 -16.81 14.82
N GLY A 546 -27.67 -17.48 15.92
CA GLY A 546 -26.37 -18.11 16.14
C GLY A 546 -26.18 -19.37 15.31
N THR A 547 -24.98 -19.52 14.77
CA THR A 547 -24.53 -20.70 14.00
C THR A 547 -23.14 -21.11 14.47
N HIS A 548 -22.70 -22.35 14.24
CA HIS A 548 -21.33 -22.77 14.57
C HIS A 548 -20.24 -21.99 13.83
N GLU A 549 -20.56 -21.37 12.68
CA GLU A 549 -19.64 -20.47 11.98
C GLU A 549 -19.46 -19.13 12.70
N SER A 550 -20.51 -18.64 13.36
CA SER A 550 -20.53 -17.34 14.02
C SER A 550 -20.15 -17.41 15.49
N ILE A 551 -20.52 -18.50 16.17
CA ILE A 551 -20.14 -18.82 17.54
C ILE A 551 -19.84 -20.33 17.58
N PRO A 552 -18.56 -20.74 17.58
CA PRO A 552 -18.16 -22.14 17.54
C PRO A 552 -18.80 -23.00 18.64
N ASN A 553 -18.88 -22.47 19.86
CA ASN A 553 -19.39 -23.16 21.05
C ASN A 553 -20.83 -22.77 21.41
N VAL A 554 -21.67 -22.42 20.43
CA VAL A 554 -23.02 -21.88 20.67
C VAL A 554 -23.91 -22.82 21.50
N ASP A 555 -23.80 -24.13 21.29
CA ASP A 555 -24.60 -25.13 22.02
C ASP A 555 -24.23 -25.20 23.50
N ARG A 556 -22.92 -25.17 23.80
CA ARG A 556 -22.41 -25.09 25.18
C ARG A 556 -22.89 -23.82 25.87
N ILE A 557 -22.76 -22.69 25.18
CA ILE A 557 -23.16 -21.37 25.71
C ILE A 557 -24.67 -21.34 26.00
N LEU A 558 -25.50 -21.83 25.08
CA LEU A 558 -26.95 -21.88 25.27
C LEU A 558 -27.35 -22.81 26.42
N SER A 559 -26.69 -23.96 26.55
CA SER A 559 -26.92 -24.92 27.65
C SER A 559 -26.57 -24.35 29.01
N HIS A 560 -25.52 -23.51 29.07
CA HIS A 560 -25.15 -22.77 30.28
C HIS A 560 -26.12 -21.63 30.61
N LEU A 561 -26.60 -20.90 29.60
CA LEU A 561 -27.50 -19.77 29.78
C LEU A 561 -28.96 -20.17 30.08
N ALA A 562 -29.40 -21.35 29.62
CA ALA A 562 -30.76 -21.86 29.79
C ALA A 562 -30.76 -23.34 30.23
N PRO A 563 -30.31 -23.66 31.46
CA PRO A 563 -30.21 -25.03 31.95
C PRO A 563 -31.56 -25.76 31.99
N ILE A 564 -31.54 -27.09 31.91
CA ILE A 564 -32.71 -27.98 31.68
C ILE A 564 -33.82 -27.80 32.75
N ASP A 565 -33.47 -27.47 34.00
CA ASP A 565 -34.42 -27.36 35.12
C ASP A 565 -35.23 -26.06 35.14
N SER A 566 -35.01 -25.11 34.22
CA SER A 566 -35.73 -23.83 34.19
C SER A 566 -37.19 -23.94 33.72
N GLY A 567 -37.62 -25.09 33.20
CA GLY A 567 -38.96 -25.31 32.63
C GLY A 567 -40.11 -25.29 33.64
N ASN A 568 -39.84 -25.45 34.94
CA ASN A 568 -40.84 -25.54 36.01
C ASN A 568 -40.88 -24.31 36.94
N ALA A 569 -40.07 -23.28 36.69
CA ALA A 569 -40.11 -22.05 37.49
C ALA A 569 -41.30 -21.16 37.05
N PRO A 570 -42.08 -20.61 37.99
CA PRO A 570 -43.25 -19.77 37.67
C PRO A 570 -42.89 -18.44 36.98
N GLU A 571 -41.61 -18.03 37.05
CA GLU A 571 -41.02 -16.99 36.21
C GLU A 571 -39.71 -17.55 35.65
N GLU A 572 -39.57 -17.65 34.32
CA GLU A 572 -38.32 -18.04 33.64
C GLU A 572 -37.23 -16.98 33.92
N ASN A 573 -36.59 -17.06 35.08
CA ASN A 573 -35.57 -16.11 35.53
C ASN A 573 -34.18 -16.61 35.12
N PHE A 574 -33.76 -16.23 33.92
CA PHE A 574 -32.40 -16.47 33.41
C PHE A 574 -31.37 -15.44 33.91
N GLU A 575 -31.70 -14.66 34.96
CA GLU A 575 -30.81 -13.60 35.39
C GLU A 575 -29.51 -14.13 35.97
N GLY A 576 -28.40 -13.51 35.56
CA GLY A 576 -27.05 -13.70 36.08
C GLY A 576 -26.32 -14.95 35.60
N TYR A 577 -26.94 -15.83 34.81
CA TYR A 577 -26.23 -16.92 34.13
C TYR A 577 -25.16 -16.36 33.19
N PHE A 578 -25.38 -15.20 32.55
CA PHE A 578 -24.36 -14.57 31.72
C PHE A 578 -23.09 -14.19 32.52
N THR A 579 -23.25 -13.76 33.78
CA THR A 579 -22.09 -13.33 34.59
C THR A 579 -21.11 -14.46 34.86
N THR A 580 -21.63 -15.69 34.93
CA THR A 580 -20.84 -16.91 35.20
C THR A 580 -20.14 -17.47 33.97
N LEU A 581 -20.42 -16.96 32.76
CA LEU A 581 -19.71 -17.36 31.54
C LEU A 581 -18.22 -16.99 31.58
N GLU A 582 -17.42 -17.82 30.91
CA GLU A 582 -16.02 -17.53 30.66
C GLU A 582 -15.86 -16.28 29.78
N VAL A 583 -14.77 -15.54 29.99
CA VAL A 583 -14.48 -14.32 29.20
C VAL A 583 -14.41 -14.61 27.69
N ALA A 584 -13.90 -15.78 27.32
CA ALA A 584 -13.85 -16.24 25.93
C ALA A 584 -15.25 -16.34 25.29
N ASP A 585 -16.25 -16.82 26.04
CA ASP A 585 -17.63 -16.94 25.55
C ASP A 585 -18.31 -15.57 25.50
N LYS A 586 -18.11 -14.74 26.53
CA LYS A 586 -18.63 -13.36 26.56
C LYS A 586 -18.14 -12.57 25.34
N LEU A 587 -16.86 -12.69 24.97
CA LEU A 587 -16.29 -12.01 23.80
C LEU A 587 -16.83 -12.56 22.47
N GLN A 588 -17.06 -13.87 22.37
CA GLN A 588 -17.68 -14.47 21.17
C GLN A 588 -19.13 -13.99 20.98
N ILE A 589 -19.90 -13.90 22.07
CA ILE A 589 -21.26 -13.33 22.04
C ILE A 589 -21.21 -11.86 21.56
N MET A 590 -20.26 -11.07 22.07
CA MET A 590 -20.10 -9.68 21.66
C MET A 590 -19.72 -9.54 20.19
N GLU A 591 -18.78 -10.34 19.70
CA GLU A 591 -18.41 -10.37 18.28
C GLU A 591 -19.61 -10.71 17.40
N PHE A 592 -20.39 -11.72 17.79
CA PHE A 592 -21.61 -12.10 17.10
C PHE A 592 -22.64 -10.96 17.05
N LEU A 593 -22.92 -10.32 18.18
CA LEU A 593 -23.87 -9.21 18.25
C LEU A 593 -23.41 -8.02 17.41
N ILE A 594 -22.13 -7.64 17.51
CA ILE A 594 -21.53 -6.56 16.72
C ILE A 594 -21.64 -6.86 15.22
N ASN A 595 -21.32 -8.08 14.80
CA ASN A 595 -21.42 -8.49 13.40
C ASN A 595 -22.86 -8.43 12.85
N ASN A 596 -23.87 -8.64 13.70
CA ASN A 596 -25.27 -8.46 13.32
C ASN A 596 -25.67 -6.99 13.30
N VAL A 597 -25.27 -6.20 14.30
CA VAL A 597 -25.54 -4.76 14.38
C VAL A 597 -24.87 -3.99 13.23
N ALA A 598 -23.66 -4.39 12.83
CA ALA A 598 -22.95 -3.78 11.72
C ALA A 598 -23.69 -3.85 10.38
N LYS A 599 -24.67 -4.76 10.24
CA LYS A 599 -25.53 -4.94 9.04
C LYS A 599 -26.83 -4.14 9.10
N THR A 600 -27.12 -3.46 10.20
CA THR A 600 -28.38 -2.71 10.40
C THR A 600 -28.38 -1.37 9.68
N THR A 601 -29.56 -0.86 9.33
CA THR A 601 -29.71 0.47 8.70
C THR A 601 -29.14 1.59 9.56
N LEU A 602 -29.27 1.50 10.89
CA LEU A 602 -28.74 2.45 11.86
C LEU A 602 -27.24 2.70 11.68
N ILE A 603 -26.46 1.62 11.54
CA ILE A 603 -25.01 1.71 11.37
C ILE A 603 -24.67 2.21 9.95
N HIS A 604 -25.40 1.75 8.93
CA HIS A 604 -25.18 2.17 7.55
C HIS A 604 -25.44 3.68 7.34
N GLU A 605 -26.53 4.23 7.89
CA GLU A 605 -26.84 5.66 7.84
C GLU A 605 -25.78 6.50 8.55
N HIS A 606 -25.29 6.03 9.70
CA HIS A 606 -24.20 6.69 10.42
C HIS A 606 -22.89 6.69 9.62
N ILE A 607 -22.57 5.56 8.97
CA ILE A 607 -21.42 5.42 8.06
C ILE A 607 -21.52 6.43 6.92
N GLU A 608 -22.67 6.52 6.27
CA GLU A 608 -22.89 7.48 5.18
C GLU A 608 -22.71 8.93 5.65
N GLY A 609 -23.25 9.28 6.82
CA GLY A 609 -23.05 10.60 7.44
C GLY A 609 -21.57 10.93 7.69
N CYS A 610 -20.78 9.97 8.18
CA CYS A 610 -19.35 10.16 8.40
C CYS A 610 -18.58 10.35 7.09
N VAL A 611 -18.89 9.58 6.05
CA VAL A 611 -18.26 9.72 4.72
C VAL A 611 -18.57 11.09 4.11
N ASN A 612 -19.80 11.55 4.24
CA ASN A 612 -20.21 12.89 3.80
C ASN A 612 -19.41 13.96 4.54
N LYS A 613 -19.29 13.83 5.87
CA LYS A 613 -18.53 14.80 6.68
C LYS A 613 -17.04 14.80 6.35
N GLN A 614 -16.43 13.64 6.11
CA GLN A 614 -15.06 13.58 5.62
C GLN A 614 -14.89 14.28 4.27
N THR A 615 -15.88 14.17 3.38
CA THR A 615 -15.84 14.83 2.06
C THR A 615 -15.89 16.35 2.21
N GLU A 616 -16.71 16.88 3.13
CA GLU A 616 -16.73 18.30 3.47
C GLU A 616 -15.39 18.78 4.02
N LEU A 617 -14.84 18.09 5.02
CA LEU A 617 -13.56 18.46 5.65
C LEU A 617 -12.39 18.38 4.66
N ASN A 618 -12.45 17.48 3.67
CA ASN A 618 -11.48 17.44 2.58
C ASN A 618 -11.55 18.67 1.67
N LYS A 619 -12.76 19.22 1.43
CA LYS A 619 -12.92 20.46 0.67
C LYS A 619 -12.34 21.64 1.46
N GLU A 620 -12.67 21.74 2.73
CA GLU A 620 -12.16 22.79 3.63
C GLU A 620 -10.63 22.74 3.74
N LYS A 621 -10.04 21.55 3.92
CA LYS A 621 -8.57 21.38 3.92
C LYS A 621 -7.95 21.87 2.61
N ASN A 622 -8.56 21.54 1.47
CA ASN A 622 -8.04 21.97 0.16
C ASN A 622 -8.15 23.50 -0.04
N GLU A 623 -9.12 24.16 0.57
CA GLU A 623 -9.24 25.62 0.57
C GLU A 623 -8.14 26.26 1.42
N VAL A 624 -7.95 25.77 2.66
CA VAL A 624 -6.85 26.21 3.54
C VAL A 624 -5.49 26.03 2.86
N LEU A 625 -5.24 24.90 2.20
CA LEU A 625 -3.98 24.67 1.48
C LEU A 625 -3.78 25.63 0.29
N LYS A 626 -4.85 26.07 -0.38
CA LYS A 626 -4.76 27.08 -1.44
C LYS A 626 -4.42 28.45 -0.86
N GLU A 627 -5.04 28.83 0.24
CA GLU A 627 -4.79 30.10 0.95
C GLU A 627 -3.36 30.15 1.48
N ARG A 628 -2.88 29.08 2.15
CA ARG A 628 -1.48 28.98 2.60
C ARG A 628 -0.48 29.10 1.44
N LYS A 629 -0.79 28.49 0.28
CA LYS A 629 0.04 28.65 -0.92
C LYS A 629 0.02 30.08 -1.45
N HIS A 630 -1.11 30.79 -1.34
CA HIS A 630 -1.19 32.20 -1.72
C HIS A 630 -0.33 33.07 -0.80
N ILE A 631 -0.46 32.90 0.51
CA ILE A 631 0.37 33.59 1.51
C ILE A 631 1.86 33.30 1.30
N ALA A 632 2.23 32.04 1.09
CA ALA A 632 3.62 31.66 0.83
C ALA A 632 4.18 32.33 -0.44
N ASN A 633 3.37 32.46 -1.50
CA ASN A 633 3.78 33.19 -2.70
C ASN A 633 3.95 34.69 -2.41
N SER A 634 3.03 35.31 -1.65
CA SER A 634 3.14 36.72 -1.25
C SER A 634 4.34 37.00 -0.35
N LEU A 635 4.66 36.10 0.59
CA LEU A 635 5.88 36.17 1.40
C LEU A 635 7.14 36.05 0.52
N MET A 636 7.14 35.15 -0.47
CA MET A 636 8.24 35.04 -1.44
C MET A 636 8.39 36.30 -2.31
N GLU A 637 7.30 36.97 -2.68
CA GLU A 637 7.33 38.23 -3.43
C GLU A 637 7.93 39.38 -2.61
N ILE A 638 7.56 39.47 -1.32
CA ILE A 638 8.14 40.43 -0.37
C ILE A 638 9.64 40.15 -0.17
N THR A 639 10.01 38.88 0.05
CA THR A 639 11.42 38.47 0.27
C THR A 639 12.31 38.73 -0.96
N LYS A 640 11.76 38.61 -2.17
CA LYS A 640 12.49 38.91 -3.42
C LYS A 640 12.58 40.40 -3.75
N GLY A 641 12.05 41.28 -2.89
CA GLY A 641 12.08 42.74 -3.09
C GLY A 641 11.21 43.25 -4.23
N ASN A 642 10.25 42.45 -4.73
CA ASN A 642 9.47 42.74 -5.93
C ASN A 642 8.15 43.48 -5.60
N VAL A 643 8.18 44.44 -4.69
CA VAL A 643 6.99 45.24 -4.35
C VAL A 643 7.00 46.55 -5.16
N SER A 644 6.20 46.60 -6.23
CA SER A 644 5.85 47.88 -6.85
C SER A 644 4.86 48.60 -5.94
N VAL A 645 5.33 49.56 -5.14
CA VAL A 645 4.46 50.50 -4.44
C VAL A 645 3.68 51.31 -5.50
N PRO A 646 2.33 51.37 -5.47
CA PRO A 646 1.59 52.25 -6.36
C PRO A 646 2.01 53.68 -6.09
N ARG A 647 2.68 54.31 -7.05
CA ARG A 647 3.10 55.71 -6.97
C ARG A 647 1.87 56.60 -7.03
N VAL A 648 1.33 56.96 -5.87
CA VAL A 648 0.38 58.08 -5.77
C VAL A 648 1.12 59.35 -6.19
N LYS A 649 0.66 59.99 -7.26
CA LYS A 649 1.15 61.31 -7.67
C LYS A 649 0.56 62.36 -6.73
N GLY A 650 1.36 62.80 -5.76
CA GLY A 650 1.08 63.96 -4.90
C GLY A 650 2.38 64.39 -4.20
N LYS A 651 2.66 65.69 -4.20
CA LYS A 651 3.96 66.33 -3.94
C LYS A 651 4.45 66.26 -2.49
N SER A 652 5.77 66.42 -2.41
CA SER A 652 6.59 67.00 -1.33
C SER A 652 7.35 66.02 -0.42
N SER A 653 8.51 66.54 -0.03
CA SER A 653 9.74 65.94 0.47
C SER A 653 9.65 65.34 1.88
N THR A 654 10.68 64.55 2.21
CA THR A 654 11.05 63.91 3.50
C THR A 654 10.18 62.74 3.96
N GLU A 655 10.67 61.51 3.73
CA GLU A 655 10.60 60.34 4.64
C GLU A 655 11.01 59.05 3.91
N SER A 656 12.30 58.72 3.95
CA SER A 656 12.85 57.44 3.46
C SER A 656 12.77 56.31 4.48
N VAL A 657 12.03 56.50 5.59
CA VAL A 657 11.96 55.56 6.73
C VAL A 657 10.64 54.75 6.76
N ASN A 658 9.56 55.24 6.13
CA ASN A 658 8.23 54.61 6.23
C ASN A 658 7.98 53.38 5.33
N GLY A 659 8.84 53.12 4.34
CA GLY A 659 8.66 52.02 3.39
C GLY A 659 9.05 50.64 3.93
N GLU A 660 10.12 50.58 4.72
CA GLU A 660 10.62 49.33 5.33
C GLU A 660 9.69 48.90 6.47
N ASP A 661 9.26 49.83 7.33
CA ASP A 661 8.30 49.55 8.41
C ASP A 661 6.95 49.03 7.90
N SER A 662 6.48 49.52 6.74
CA SER A 662 5.24 49.04 6.10
C SER A 662 5.38 47.63 5.50
N LEU A 663 6.56 47.27 4.99
CA LEU A 663 6.82 45.93 4.44
C LEU A 663 6.98 44.90 5.56
N VAL A 664 7.69 45.26 6.63
CA VAL A 664 7.82 44.43 7.84
C VAL A 664 6.44 44.21 8.47
N SER A 665 5.63 45.26 8.59
CA SER A 665 4.24 45.14 9.08
C SER A 665 3.37 44.23 8.21
N ARG A 666 3.54 44.26 6.89
CA ARG A 666 2.82 43.38 5.96
C ARG A 666 3.31 41.93 6.03
N GLN A 667 4.60 41.73 6.21
CA GLN A 667 5.21 40.41 6.41
C GLN A 667 4.68 39.77 7.71
N LEU A 668 4.69 40.51 8.82
CA LEU A 668 4.16 40.04 10.11
C LEU A 668 2.68 39.64 10.02
N LYS A 669 1.84 40.42 9.33
CA LYS A 669 0.43 40.07 9.09
C LYS A 669 0.27 38.78 8.30
N LEU A 670 1.06 38.59 7.24
CA LEU A 670 1.02 37.36 6.44
C LEU A 670 1.53 36.14 7.23
N GLU A 671 2.53 36.31 8.09
CA GLU A 671 3.01 35.27 9.00
C GLU A 671 1.95 34.91 10.07
N GLU A 672 1.23 35.90 10.61
CA GLU A 672 0.11 35.69 11.53
C GLU A 672 -1.06 34.94 10.84
N GLU A 673 -1.40 35.32 9.60
CA GLU A 673 -2.39 34.62 8.79
C GLU A 673 -1.97 33.18 8.46
N ASP A 674 -0.71 32.90 8.12
CA ASP A 674 -0.24 31.51 7.91
C ASP A 674 -0.34 30.68 9.20
N LEU A 675 0.00 31.27 10.35
CA LEU A 675 -0.14 30.60 11.65
C LEU A 675 -1.62 30.31 11.98
N ALA A 676 -2.53 31.24 11.68
CA ALA A 676 -3.97 31.03 11.86
C ALA A 676 -4.50 29.91 10.94
N LEU A 677 -4.07 29.89 9.68
CA LEU A 677 -4.41 28.81 8.74
C LEU A 677 -3.79 27.48 9.13
N GLN A 678 -2.60 27.45 9.70
CA GLN A 678 -1.99 26.25 10.23
C GLN A 678 -2.83 25.68 11.39
N LYS A 679 -3.25 26.51 12.35
CA LYS A 679 -4.15 26.07 13.44
C LYS A 679 -5.48 25.54 12.90
N LYS A 680 -6.02 26.17 11.85
CA LYS A 680 -7.24 25.71 11.16
C LYS A 680 -7.02 24.36 10.47
N GLU A 681 -5.89 24.17 9.80
CA GLU A 681 -5.51 22.89 9.19
C GLU A 681 -5.41 21.77 10.24
N GLU A 682 -4.74 22.03 11.37
CA GLU A 682 -4.64 21.09 12.50
C GLU A 682 -6.02 20.72 13.07
N HIS A 683 -6.92 21.70 13.21
CA HIS A 683 -8.30 21.47 13.64
C HIS A 683 -9.08 20.60 12.64
N ILE A 684 -8.97 20.88 11.33
CA ILE A 684 -9.61 20.08 10.28
C ILE A 684 -9.06 18.65 10.29
N GLU A 685 -7.75 18.45 10.46
CA GLU A 685 -7.18 17.11 10.58
C GLU A 685 -7.69 16.35 11.80
N LYS A 686 -7.88 17.04 12.93
CA LYS A 686 -8.51 16.47 14.12
C LYS A 686 -9.96 16.03 13.86
N GLU A 687 -10.78 16.89 13.25
CA GLU A 687 -12.16 16.53 12.88
C GLU A 687 -12.21 15.40 11.85
N LYS A 688 -11.29 15.37 10.87
CA LYS A 688 -11.23 14.29 9.88
C LYS A 688 -10.98 12.92 10.52
N ARG A 689 -10.15 12.88 11.57
CA ARG A 689 -9.93 11.68 12.38
C ARG A 689 -11.19 11.29 13.14
N ARG A 690 -11.93 12.25 13.71
CA ARG A 690 -13.21 11.99 14.39
C ARG A 690 -14.23 11.27 13.51
N TYR A 691 -14.35 11.71 12.26
CA TYR A 691 -15.27 11.10 11.27
C TYR A 691 -14.62 9.99 10.45
N ALA A 692 -13.40 9.56 10.79
CA ALA A 692 -12.79 8.38 10.20
C ALA A 692 -13.48 7.12 10.71
N LEU A 693 -14.33 6.57 9.86
CA LEU A 693 -14.91 5.25 10.09
C LEU A 693 -13.82 4.19 10.20
N PRO A 694 -14.03 3.14 11.00
CA PRO A 694 -13.01 2.14 11.29
C PRO A 694 -12.81 1.22 10.09
N ARG A 695 -11.99 1.65 9.15
CA ARG A 695 -10.84 0.82 8.78
C ARG A 695 -9.71 1.30 9.66
N THR A 696 -9.70 0.91 10.94
CA THR A 696 -8.60 1.20 11.87
C THR A 696 -7.37 0.46 11.39
N GLY A 697 -6.68 1.06 10.43
CA GLY A 697 -5.39 0.59 9.95
C GLY A 697 -4.35 0.80 11.05
N PRO A 698 -3.28 -0.01 11.06
CA PRO A 698 -2.14 0.28 11.91
C PRO A 698 -1.55 1.65 11.52
N MET A 699 -1.00 2.38 12.49
CA MET A 699 -0.22 3.59 12.27
C MET A 699 0.96 3.33 11.32
N GLY A 700 1.47 2.11 11.32
CA GLY A 700 2.50 1.66 10.41
C GLY A 700 3.07 0.32 10.83
N HIS A 701 4.15 -0.05 10.16
CA HIS A 701 4.86 -1.30 10.36
C HIS A 701 6.33 -1.02 10.65
N ASP A 702 6.94 -1.83 11.50
CA ASP A 702 8.39 -1.78 11.69
C ASP A 702 9.15 -2.68 10.68
N ARG A 703 10.48 -2.79 10.86
CA ARG A 703 11.33 -3.66 10.04
C ARG A 703 10.92 -5.14 10.08
N PHE A 704 10.24 -5.58 11.14
CA PHE A 704 9.75 -6.93 11.34
C PHE A 704 8.25 -7.09 11.06
N HIS A 705 7.65 -6.13 10.34
CA HIS A 705 6.24 -6.12 9.99
C HIS A 705 5.30 -6.14 11.20
N ASN A 706 5.78 -5.81 12.40
CA ASN A 706 4.89 -5.64 13.55
C ASN A 706 4.01 -4.43 13.30
N LYS A 707 2.71 -4.59 13.54
CA LYS A 707 1.67 -3.59 13.31
C LYS A 707 1.49 -2.77 14.58
N TYR A 708 1.57 -1.44 14.47
CA TYR A 708 1.39 -0.54 15.61
C TYR A 708 0.01 0.11 15.55
N TYR A 709 -0.72 0.10 16.66
CA TYR A 709 -2.04 0.68 16.77
C TYR A 709 -2.09 1.67 17.93
N TYR A 710 -2.70 2.82 17.68
CA TYR A 710 -3.14 3.74 18.72
C TYR A 710 -4.54 4.19 18.34
N PHE A 711 -5.52 3.62 19.04
CA PHE A 711 -6.91 4.02 18.88
C PHE A 711 -7.10 5.29 19.71
N ASP A 712 -7.12 6.43 19.03
CA ASP A 712 -7.45 7.74 19.57
C ASP A 712 -8.94 8.06 19.31
N GLU A 713 -9.29 9.34 19.38
CA GLU A 713 -10.64 9.96 19.24
C GLU A 713 -11.37 9.66 17.91
N ALA A 714 -11.26 8.44 17.36
CA ALA A 714 -12.08 7.94 16.27
C ALA A 714 -13.51 7.70 16.79
N GLY A 715 -14.47 8.49 16.29
CA GLY A 715 -15.84 8.51 16.79
C GLY A 715 -16.20 9.82 17.50
N LEU A 716 -17.50 10.12 17.59
CA LEU A 716 -18.06 11.40 18.06
C LEU A 716 -17.92 11.65 19.58
N VAL A 717 -17.02 10.98 20.28
CA VAL A 717 -16.83 11.16 21.73
C VAL A 717 -15.97 12.40 21.97
N VAL A 718 -16.62 13.50 22.33
CA VAL A 718 -15.99 14.80 22.57
C VAL A 718 -15.40 14.85 23.98
N ASN A 719 -14.11 15.19 24.08
CA ASN A 719 -13.41 15.79 25.22
C ASN A 719 -13.43 15.11 26.60
N GLU A 720 -14.08 13.96 26.83
CA GLU A 720 -14.22 13.47 28.20
C GLU A 720 -13.10 12.53 28.69
N ARG A 721 -12.51 11.66 27.86
CA ARG A 721 -11.42 10.76 28.30
C ARG A 721 -10.50 10.34 27.15
N TYR A 722 -9.26 9.98 27.50
CA TYR A 722 -8.22 9.51 26.57
C TYR A 722 -8.69 8.29 25.77
N GLY A 723 -8.06 8.02 24.62
CA GLY A 723 -8.34 6.82 23.81
C GLY A 723 -7.90 5.54 24.52
N THR A 724 -7.09 4.71 23.86
CA THR A 724 -6.55 3.50 24.52
C THR A 724 -5.57 3.79 25.66
N GLY A 725 -4.93 4.97 25.66
CA GLY A 725 -3.89 5.31 26.64
C GLY A 725 -2.68 4.38 26.61
N ARG A 726 -2.53 3.59 25.54
CA ARG A 726 -1.50 2.57 25.31
C ARG A 726 -1.20 2.50 23.82
N VAL A 727 0.07 2.33 23.44
CA VAL A 727 0.44 2.00 22.04
C VAL A 727 0.49 0.49 21.91
N LEU A 728 -0.44 -0.08 21.16
CA LEU A 728 -0.59 -1.52 20.97
C LEU A 728 0.30 -1.99 19.81
N VAL A 729 0.86 -3.18 19.92
CA VAL A 729 1.69 -3.82 18.91
C VAL A 729 1.17 -5.22 18.65
N GLN A 730 1.01 -5.57 17.38
CA GLN A 730 0.65 -6.92 16.95
C GLN A 730 1.74 -7.51 16.06
N VAL A 731 2.16 -8.74 16.37
CA VAL A 731 3.06 -9.52 15.53
C VAL A 731 2.32 -9.97 14.26
N PRO A 732 2.95 -9.92 13.07
CA PRO A 732 2.30 -10.40 11.85
C PRO A 732 2.06 -11.92 11.91
N SER A 733 1.00 -12.39 11.26
CA SER A 733 0.80 -13.83 11.06
C SER A 733 1.77 -14.39 10.01
N THR A 734 2.04 -15.69 10.05
CA THR A 734 2.83 -16.33 8.98
C THR A 734 2.21 -16.17 7.61
N LYS A 735 0.87 -16.20 7.51
CA LYS A 735 0.15 -15.96 6.26
C LYS A 735 0.38 -14.54 5.73
N GLU A 736 0.29 -13.52 6.57
CA GLU A 736 0.59 -12.13 6.19
C GLU A 736 2.03 -11.96 5.71
N LEU A 737 3.00 -12.61 6.38
CA LEU A 737 4.39 -12.62 5.92
C LEU A 737 4.55 -13.38 4.60
N ALA A 738 3.80 -14.45 4.39
CA ALA A 738 3.86 -15.25 3.17
C ALA A 738 3.32 -14.49 1.94
N ASP A 739 2.26 -13.71 2.14
CA ASP A 739 1.64 -12.87 1.11
C ASP A 739 2.50 -11.64 0.76
N THR A 740 3.33 -11.16 1.69
CA THR A 740 4.13 -9.94 1.53
C THR A 740 5.58 -10.18 1.13
N LEU A 741 6.20 -11.29 1.58
CA LEU A 741 7.62 -11.57 1.40
C LEU A 741 7.83 -12.84 0.58
N THR A 742 8.83 -12.84 -0.31
CA THR A 742 9.30 -14.06 -0.97
C THR A 742 9.97 -15.01 0.03
N GLU A 743 10.11 -16.29 -0.32
CA GLU A 743 10.76 -17.29 0.55
C GLU A 743 12.18 -16.87 0.98
N ALA A 744 12.99 -16.35 0.05
CA ALA A 744 14.32 -15.84 0.36
C ALA A 744 14.29 -14.64 1.33
N MET A 745 13.31 -13.74 1.17
CA MET A 745 13.11 -12.61 2.07
C MET A 745 12.62 -13.05 3.45
N ARG A 746 11.76 -14.07 3.54
CA ARG A 746 11.32 -14.66 4.81
C ARG A 746 12.48 -15.30 5.58
N GLN A 747 13.37 -16.01 4.90
CA GLN A 747 14.58 -16.54 5.55
C GLN A 747 15.48 -15.42 6.09
N LYS A 748 15.64 -14.33 5.33
CA LYS A 748 16.36 -13.14 5.79
C LYS A 748 15.68 -12.50 7.00
N TYR A 749 14.35 -12.39 6.98
CA TYR A 749 13.52 -11.91 8.08
C TYR A 749 13.77 -12.72 9.36
N TYR A 750 13.62 -14.05 9.32
CA TYR A 750 13.78 -14.88 10.52
C TYR A 750 15.20 -14.84 11.09
N LYS A 751 16.22 -14.85 10.22
CA LYS A 751 17.62 -14.69 10.64
C LYS A 751 17.83 -13.36 11.34
N ARG A 752 17.26 -12.27 10.82
CA ARG A 752 17.42 -10.93 11.38
C ARG A 752 16.64 -10.76 12.69
N LYS A 753 15.39 -11.22 12.73
CA LYS A 753 14.53 -11.19 13.92
C LYS A 753 15.18 -11.90 15.10
N LYS A 754 15.76 -13.09 14.87
CA LYS A 754 16.49 -13.84 15.92
C LYS A 754 17.68 -13.08 16.52
N MET A 755 18.29 -12.15 15.78
CA MET A 755 19.45 -11.38 16.24
C MET A 755 19.08 -10.06 16.91
N GLU A 756 18.02 -9.38 16.46
CA GLU A 756 17.69 -8.01 16.88
C GLU A 756 16.45 -7.89 17.77
N GLU A 757 15.58 -8.90 17.76
CA GLU A 757 14.24 -8.81 18.34
C GLU A 757 14.05 -9.84 19.46
N SER A 758 13.49 -9.39 20.59
CA SER A 758 13.15 -10.24 21.73
C SER A 758 11.64 -10.47 21.87
N PHE A 759 10.82 -9.75 21.11
CA PHE A 759 9.35 -9.85 21.13
C PHE A 759 8.79 -10.66 19.95
N GLY A 760 7.65 -11.33 20.16
CA GLY A 760 6.91 -12.00 19.10
C GLY A 760 7.45 -13.38 18.73
N THR A 761 7.60 -14.24 19.76
CA THR A 761 7.90 -15.67 19.59
C THR A 761 6.72 -16.44 19.01
N GLU A 762 5.50 -15.97 19.29
CA GLU A 762 4.25 -16.53 18.80
C GLU A 762 3.67 -15.67 17.68
N GLU A 763 2.96 -16.30 16.75
CA GLU A 763 2.22 -15.59 15.70
C GLU A 763 1.07 -14.79 16.31
N THR A 764 0.73 -13.66 15.67
CA THR A 764 -0.40 -12.79 16.05
C THR A 764 -0.42 -12.29 17.50
N GLN A 765 0.68 -12.48 18.25
CA GLN A 765 0.85 -12.05 19.64
C GLN A 765 0.69 -10.53 19.76
N TRP A 766 -0.05 -10.10 20.78
CA TRP A 766 -0.24 -8.70 21.14
C TRP A 766 0.65 -8.31 22.32
N GLY A 767 1.13 -7.08 22.26
CA GLY A 767 1.81 -6.39 23.35
C GLY A 767 1.49 -4.91 23.32
N TYR A 768 1.95 -4.16 24.32
CA TYR A 768 1.74 -2.71 24.35
C TYR A 768 2.82 -1.96 25.12
N TYR A 769 2.89 -0.66 24.86
CA TYR A 769 3.62 0.33 25.66
C TYR A 769 2.62 1.20 26.41
N GLU A 770 2.89 1.46 27.68
CA GLU A 770 2.01 2.28 28.53
C GLU A 770 2.70 3.51 29.13
N ASP A 771 4.02 3.58 29.09
CA ASP A 771 4.78 4.72 29.60
C ASP A 771 5.18 5.69 28.48
N PRO A 772 5.06 7.03 28.69
CA PRO A 772 5.51 8.04 27.75
C PRO A 772 7.00 7.91 27.35
N GLU A 773 7.84 7.49 28.30
CA GLU A 773 9.29 7.33 28.09
C GLU A 773 9.60 6.14 27.18
N GLN A 774 8.84 5.04 27.28
CA GLN A 774 8.96 3.90 26.38
C GLN A 774 8.68 4.29 24.93
N VAL A 775 7.75 5.23 24.70
CA VAL A 775 7.45 5.75 23.36
C VAL A 775 8.61 6.60 22.82
N ASP A 776 9.29 7.38 23.66
CA ASP A 776 10.48 8.13 23.25
C ASP A 776 11.63 7.18 22.87
N ASP A 777 11.85 6.13 23.66
CA ASP A 777 12.86 5.13 23.38
C ASP A 777 12.52 4.29 22.13
N LEU A 778 11.22 4.04 21.88
CA LEU A 778 10.74 3.43 20.65
C LEU A 778 11.07 4.29 19.42
N LEU A 779 10.87 5.61 19.51
CA LEU A 779 11.21 6.55 18.43
C LEU A 779 12.73 6.61 18.16
N LYS A 780 13.56 6.42 19.18
CA LYS A 780 15.02 6.28 19.05
C LYS A 780 15.43 4.95 18.42
N TRP A 781 14.66 3.89 18.70
CA TRP A 781 14.91 2.54 18.18
C TRP A 781 14.62 2.41 16.67
N PHE A 782 13.64 3.15 16.13
CA PHE A 782 13.34 3.12 14.69
C PHE A 782 14.48 3.65 13.82
N ASN A 783 14.75 2.94 12.72
CA ASN A 783 15.81 3.30 11.78
C ASN A 783 15.26 4.13 10.61
N GLU A 784 15.56 5.43 10.60
CA GLU A 784 15.13 6.38 9.56
C GLU A 784 15.66 6.05 8.15
N LYS A 785 16.66 5.17 8.05
CA LYS A 785 17.18 4.69 6.76
C LYS A 785 16.25 3.65 6.10
N GLY A 786 15.36 3.03 6.87
CA GLY A 786 14.33 2.10 6.40
C GLY A 786 13.07 2.84 5.95
N LYS A 787 12.43 2.36 4.88
CA LYS A 787 11.21 2.99 4.35
C LYS A 787 10.03 2.88 5.33
N ARG A 788 9.76 1.70 5.87
CA ARG A 788 8.59 1.47 6.74
C ARG A 788 8.75 2.17 8.08
N GLU A 789 9.92 2.03 8.68
CA GLU A 789 10.22 2.67 9.97
C GLU A 789 10.27 4.19 9.90
N LEU A 790 10.75 4.78 8.80
CA LEU A 790 10.68 6.23 8.61
C LEU A 790 9.23 6.73 8.57
N ILE A 791 8.34 6.01 7.88
CA ILE A 791 6.91 6.35 7.81
C ILE A 791 6.28 6.21 9.20
N LEU A 792 6.50 5.08 9.87
CA LEU A 792 5.98 4.82 11.22
C LEU A 792 6.47 5.86 12.23
N LYS A 793 7.76 6.21 12.20
CA LYS A 793 8.35 7.23 13.07
C LYS A 793 7.69 8.58 12.87
N LYS A 794 7.47 8.99 11.62
CA LYS A 794 6.77 10.25 11.30
C LYS A 794 5.34 10.27 11.83
N GLU A 795 4.61 9.16 11.67
CA GLU A 795 3.22 9.03 12.13
C GLU A 795 3.09 9.03 13.65
N ILE A 796 4.00 8.36 14.37
CA ILE A 796 4.01 8.41 15.85
C ILE A 796 4.44 9.80 16.33
N SER A 797 5.42 10.42 15.67
CA SER A 797 5.93 11.75 16.05
C SER A 797 4.87 12.84 15.87
N SER A 798 4.07 12.80 14.81
CA SER A 798 2.99 13.77 14.58
C SER A 798 1.90 13.71 15.66
N ARG A 799 1.72 12.53 16.29
CA ARG A 799 0.69 12.28 17.31
C ARG A 799 1.27 12.18 18.73
N LEU A 800 2.55 12.46 18.92
CA LEU A 800 3.28 12.17 20.16
C LEU A 800 2.67 12.87 21.39
N LEU A 801 2.28 14.14 21.25
CA LEU A 801 1.69 14.91 22.34
C LEU A 801 0.35 14.30 22.81
N GLU A 802 -0.48 13.87 21.87
CA GLU A 802 -1.78 13.25 22.17
C GLU A 802 -1.60 11.86 22.80
N ILE A 803 -0.65 11.06 22.29
CA ILE A 803 -0.31 9.74 22.84
C ILE A 803 0.15 9.87 24.29
N LYS A 804 1.13 10.74 24.55
CA LYS A 804 1.66 10.95 25.90
C LYS A 804 0.62 11.52 26.85
N SER A 805 -0.16 12.51 26.41
CA SER A 805 -1.27 13.06 27.20
C SER A 805 -2.29 11.98 27.55
N GLY A 806 -2.62 11.11 26.59
CA GLY A 806 -3.52 9.97 26.81
C GLY A 806 -2.99 8.98 27.84
N MET A 807 -1.70 8.61 27.75
CA MET A 807 -1.04 7.73 28.72
C MET A 807 -1.04 8.32 30.13
N VAL A 808 -0.71 9.61 30.28
CA VAL A 808 -0.70 10.29 31.58
C VAL A 808 -2.10 10.37 32.18
N LYS A 809 -3.12 10.73 31.39
CA LYS A 809 -4.51 10.77 31.84
C LYS A 809 -5.00 9.39 32.28
N ARG A 810 -4.60 8.32 31.57
CA ARG A 810 -4.90 6.95 31.96
C ARG A 810 -4.36 6.60 33.33
N VAL A 811 -3.09 6.90 33.58
CA VAL A 811 -2.46 6.67 34.87
C VAL A 811 -3.16 7.49 35.98
N GLN A 812 -3.52 8.74 35.70
CA GLN A 812 -4.28 9.58 36.63
C GLN A 812 -5.65 8.98 36.97
N ASP A 813 -6.40 8.50 35.99
CA ASP A 813 -7.72 7.86 36.20
C ASP A 813 -7.58 6.56 37.01
N ILE A 814 -6.55 5.75 36.73
CA ILE A 814 -6.24 4.53 37.50
C ILE A 814 -5.89 4.89 38.96
N ILE A 815 -5.03 5.89 39.19
CA ILE A 815 -4.66 6.33 40.54
C ILE A 815 -5.87 6.89 41.29
N ALA A 816 -6.69 7.70 40.63
CA ALA A 816 -7.91 8.25 41.22
C ALA A 816 -8.87 7.13 41.64
N SER A 817 -9.06 6.11 40.80
CA SER A 817 -9.89 4.96 41.13
C SER A 817 -9.35 4.20 42.36
N ARG A 818 -8.04 3.95 42.45
CA ARG A 818 -7.39 3.28 43.61
C ARG A 818 -7.52 4.09 44.91
N LYS A 819 -7.30 5.41 44.88
CA LYS A 819 -7.45 6.28 46.06
C LYS A 819 -8.87 6.26 46.62
N THR A 820 -9.89 6.18 45.76
CA THR A 820 -11.29 6.08 46.25
C THR A 820 -11.59 4.78 47.00
N VAL A 821 -10.82 3.72 46.72
CA VAL A 821 -10.95 2.39 47.34
C VAL A 821 -10.26 2.33 48.71
N GLU A 822 -9.08 2.95 48.85
CA GLU A 822 -8.29 2.90 50.10
C GLU A 822 -8.83 3.72 51.27
N VAL A 823 -9.66 4.73 51.05
CA VAL A 823 -10.16 5.62 52.13
C VAL A 823 -11.23 4.94 53.01
N ARG A 824 -11.81 3.80 52.62
CA ARG A 824 -13.03 3.24 53.24
C ARG A 824 -12.89 1.83 53.84
N ARG A 825 -11.68 1.39 54.14
CA ARG A 825 -11.38 0.04 54.68
C ARG A 825 -11.87 -0.12 56.13
N SER A 826 -13.10 -0.63 56.31
CA SER A 826 -13.58 -1.21 57.58
C SER A 826 -14.63 -2.32 57.33
N ARG A 827 -14.37 -3.53 57.90
CA ARG A 827 -15.15 -4.79 57.97
C ARG A 827 -15.21 -5.74 56.75
N ARG A 828 -14.88 -7.03 56.99
CA ARG A 828 -14.26 -7.99 56.04
C ARG A 828 -15.19 -8.72 55.03
N THR A 829 -16.51 -8.76 55.18
CA THR A 829 -17.43 -9.47 54.23
C THR A 829 -18.39 -8.55 53.48
N GLN A 830 -18.87 -7.46 54.10
CA GLN A 830 -19.46 -6.34 53.36
C GLN A 830 -18.41 -5.58 52.55
N ALA A 831 -17.13 -5.64 52.96
CA ALA A 831 -16.02 -5.05 52.22
C ALA A 831 -15.93 -5.55 50.79
N THR A 832 -16.12 -6.83 50.46
CA THR A 832 -15.90 -7.33 49.09
C THR A 832 -16.95 -6.81 48.10
N LYS A 833 -18.23 -6.80 48.48
CA LYS A 833 -19.31 -6.18 47.68
C LYS A 833 -19.13 -4.65 47.58
N ALA A 834 -18.75 -4.00 48.68
CA ALA A 834 -18.46 -2.57 48.69
C ALA A 834 -17.23 -2.22 47.82
N LEU A 835 -16.18 -3.03 47.86
CA LEU A 835 -14.94 -2.87 47.08
C LEU A 835 -15.22 -3.03 45.59
N LEU A 836 -16.04 -4.02 45.22
CA LEU A 836 -16.45 -4.24 43.83
C LEU A 836 -17.31 -3.06 43.32
N SER A 837 -18.28 -2.60 44.12
CA SER A 837 -19.11 -1.43 43.78
C SER A 837 -18.30 -0.13 43.63
N GLN A 838 -17.07 -0.09 44.16
CA GLN A 838 -16.17 1.05 44.07
C GLN A 838 -15.27 1.02 42.82
N GLN A 839 -15.21 -0.09 42.09
CA GLN A 839 -14.46 -0.18 40.83
C GLN A 839 -15.04 0.77 39.78
N SER A 840 -14.19 1.32 38.91
CA SER A 840 -14.55 2.37 37.95
C SER A 840 -15.68 1.93 37.00
N TYR A 841 -15.61 0.70 36.46
CA TYR A 841 -16.65 0.15 35.58
C TYR A 841 -18.01 -0.05 36.27
N MET A 842 -18.04 -0.21 37.60
CA MET A 842 -19.29 -0.33 38.37
C MET A 842 -19.95 1.02 38.67
N LYS A 843 -19.17 2.10 38.61
CA LYS A 843 -19.65 3.49 38.74
C LYS A 843 -20.10 4.08 37.41
N TRP A 844 -19.82 3.40 36.30
CA TRP A 844 -20.22 3.86 34.99
C TRP A 844 -21.75 3.87 34.86
N THR A 845 -22.27 4.99 34.34
CA THR A 845 -23.69 5.17 34.05
C THR A 845 -23.86 5.67 32.63
N ASN A 846 -24.88 5.16 31.94
CA ASN A 846 -25.20 5.61 30.60
C ASN A 846 -25.93 6.96 30.68
N LYS A 847 -25.31 8.02 30.17
CA LYS A 847 -25.85 9.39 30.13
C LYS A 847 -26.57 9.73 28.81
N SER A 848 -26.56 8.81 27.84
CA SER A 848 -27.00 9.05 26.46
C SER A 848 -28.51 9.08 26.27
#